data_AF-A0AAW1K747-F1
#
_entry.id   AF-A0AAW1K747-F1
#
_cell.length_a   1.000
_cell.length_b   1.000
_cell.length_c   1.000
_cell.angle_alpha   90.00
_cell.angle_beta   90.00
_cell.angle_gamma   90.00
#
_symmetry.space_group_name_H-M   'P 1'
#
loop_
_entity.id
_entity.type
_entity.pdbx_description
1 polymer ?
#
loop_
_entity_poly.entity_id
_entity_poly.type
_entity_poly.pdbx_seq_one_letter_code
_entity_poly.pdbx_strand_id
1 'polypeptide(L)'
;MTNSRSNHAVHRLCTVIHRCLHPFTELKKISSTPENGKKLLISLSQILREIRRLIDDHDTELQEQSSICSSFESHSAEHECLVNIVSSLVSLLNTDDKYAQHLLGNIFLVISEFLLACGDSWDKLVHLLCVSFEFGLRNVLQPSFNGVEDSKCIPANLGLILNDFTWNGVAGIIRVLRGILKHLKEEEDAELVVVVSDLLSTSLSEIPWDVLNGVQNDTSTDVRASSNDGDIEVKTLLVGNLVQLLCSLVGLIGSAEVEAGSIDKNTILHKICDLVPNLVRWCLAEDRSFIHSRIRGYFQHKFLMLMIRLSFHMKLDCSVLLLWLKLLHEYFQDLLSRPLSVVQCGQDDALEGSPFISSLHDEEICHLSLCHLQRQTVFLFVRCCVSLIGPRYPSDLTIAGKRKSSLFDSNSSIIDNNFGTNKGLCEFYEWLQGKVPLDIFSKNQMYLEKCNEFTTSFITLYMREDDMLFEVLLQMLSLSSWAETMLSKDGRSFDNEEDILFHISNLFNPLLVFLVFLAELQYDHQLLLDYLISKDTGSKCAEYLLRCLRTICASWDQFLQLLVGKTRLCQNDCQKSCKRTRTFLEDSCAEQIPVPLHCGHAVSFEQNEKEFQPGSKVFRNCSIRIQDAKACLRSLKNALKKLHQKKLFPYNPEVLIRCITRFEVLCDQNV
;
A
#
# COMPACT_ATOMS: atom_id res chain seq x y z
N MET A 1 18.05 -6.96 41.29
CA MET A 1 16.74 -7.38 41.83
C MET A 1 15.72 -7.65 40.73
N THR A 2 15.83 -7.04 39.55
CA THR A 2 15.03 -7.34 38.34
C THR A 2 15.33 -8.75 37.80
N ASN A 3 16.61 -9.08 37.55
CA ASN A 3 16.99 -10.39 36.96
C ASN A 3 16.58 -11.62 37.81
N SER A 4 16.53 -11.51 39.15
CA SER A 4 16.10 -12.63 40.01
C SER A 4 14.59 -12.84 40.01
N ARG A 5 13.81 -11.80 39.72
CA ARG A 5 12.34 -11.88 39.58
C ARG A 5 11.96 -12.46 38.21
N SER A 6 12.68 -12.11 37.14
CA SER A 6 12.47 -12.68 35.80
C SER A 6 12.68 -14.19 35.74
N ASN A 7 13.81 -14.68 36.29
CA ASN A 7 14.12 -16.11 36.27
C ASN A 7 13.02 -16.95 36.94
N HIS A 8 12.47 -16.44 38.05
CA HIS A 8 11.36 -17.09 38.74
C HIS A 8 10.06 -17.08 37.92
N ALA A 9 9.76 -15.99 37.22
CA ALA A 9 8.57 -15.88 36.35
C ALA A 9 8.62 -16.86 35.17
N VAL A 10 9.76 -16.94 34.47
CA VAL A 10 9.97 -17.88 33.36
C VAL A 10 9.90 -19.33 33.85
N HIS A 11 10.46 -19.64 35.02
CA HIS A 11 10.38 -20.99 35.61
C HIS A 11 8.94 -21.37 36.00
N ARG A 12 8.14 -20.45 36.55
CA ARG A 12 6.70 -20.65 36.82
C ARG A 12 5.95 -20.98 35.52
N LEU A 13 6.18 -20.22 34.45
CA LEU A 13 5.58 -20.46 33.15
C LEU A 13 5.94 -21.84 32.60
N CYS A 14 7.21 -22.20 32.67
CA CYS A 14 7.77 -23.48 32.22
C CYS A 14 7.14 -24.66 32.99
N THR A 15 6.97 -24.52 34.31
CA THR A 15 6.30 -25.52 35.16
C THR A 15 4.83 -25.72 34.78
N VAL A 16 4.09 -24.63 34.54
CA VAL A 16 2.68 -24.68 34.13
C VAL A 16 2.53 -25.41 32.79
N ILE A 17 3.34 -25.03 31.81
CA ILE A 17 3.29 -25.61 30.45
C ILE A 17 3.71 -27.08 30.49
N HIS A 18 4.80 -27.41 31.19
CA HIS A 18 5.24 -28.80 31.35
C HIS A 18 4.17 -29.66 32.02
N ARG A 19 3.59 -29.21 33.14
CA ARG A 19 2.53 -29.93 33.87
C ARG A 19 1.33 -30.25 32.98
N CYS A 20 0.88 -29.28 32.18
CA CYS A 20 -0.30 -29.43 31.34
C CYS A 20 -0.04 -30.19 30.03
N LEU A 21 1.18 -30.15 29.50
CA LEU A 21 1.54 -30.80 28.23
C LEU A 21 2.29 -32.13 28.37
N HIS A 22 2.74 -32.50 29.58
CA HIS A 22 3.39 -33.78 29.86
C HIS A 22 2.64 -35.00 29.27
N PRO A 23 1.29 -35.08 29.30
CA PRO A 23 0.56 -36.20 28.71
C PRO A 23 0.66 -36.28 27.17
N PHE A 24 1.14 -35.24 26.50
CA PHE A 24 1.19 -35.11 25.04
C PHE A 24 2.62 -35.11 24.49
N THR A 25 3.63 -34.78 25.31
CA THR A 25 5.06 -34.76 24.91
C THR A 25 5.68 -36.14 24.68
N GLU A 26 5.16 -37.20 25.32
CA GLU A 26 5.66 -38.58 25.14
C GLU A 26 5.00 -39.34 23.97
N LEU A 27 3.94 -38.77 23.37
CA LEU A 27 3.13 -39.46 22.36
C LEU A 27 3.29 -38.81 20.99
N LYS A 28 4.47 -38.97 20.39
CA LYS A 28 4.84 -38.49 19.03
C LYS A 28 3.96 -39.01 17.87
N LYS A 29 2.92 -39.81 18.14
CA LYS A 29 1.94 -40.30 17.15
C LYS A 29 0.59 -40.52 17.81
N ILE A 30 -0.07 -39.45 18.27
CA ILE A 30 -1.51 -39.56 18.52
C ILE A 30 -2.21 -39.50 17.17
N SER A 31 -2.76 -40.64 16.76
CA SER A 31 -3.77 -40.69 15.72
C SER A 31 -4.88 -39.68 16.03
N SER A 32 -5.32 -38.97 14.99
CA SER A 32 -6.32 -37.89 14.99
C SER A 32 -7.70 -38.38 15.44
N THR A 33 -7.80 -38.84 16.68
CA THR A 33 -9.06 -39.25 17.29
C THR A 33 -9.74 -38.00 17.88
N PRO A 34 -11.05 -37.79 17.64
CA PRO A 34 -11.78 -36.62 18.13
C PRO A 34 -11.68 -36.43 19.66
N GLU A 35 -11.52 -37.52 20.42
CA GLU A 35 -11.38 -37.47 21.87
C GLU A 35 -10.02 -36.91 22.33
N ASN A 36 -8.94 -37.22 21.63
CA ASN A 36 -7.62 -36.70 21.97
C ASN A 36 -7.49 -35.22 21.58
N GLY A 37 -8.11 -34.79 20.48
CA GLY A 37 -8.25 -33.37 20.15
C GLY A 37 -8.97 -32.57 21.25
N LYS A 38 -10.08 -33.10 21.78
CA LYS A 38 -10.79 -32.50 22.93
C LYS A 38 -9.91 -32.40 24.18
N LYS A 39 -9.16 -33.45 24.53
CA LYS A 39 -8.24 -33.44 25.69
C LYS A 39 -7.12 -32.41 25.52
N LEU A 40 -6.57 -32.27 24.30
CA LEU A 40 -5.59 -31.25 23.98
C LEU A 40 -6.17 -29.84 24.16
N LEU A 41 -7.35 -29.57 23.60
CA LEU A 41 -8.02 -28.27 23.75
C LEU A 41 -8.31 -27.90 25.21
N ILE A 42 -8.71 -28.87 26.04
CA ILE A 42 -8.90 -28.65 27.48
C ILE A 42 -7.59 -28.26 28.15
N SER A 43 -6.50 -28.97 27.83
CA SER A 43 -5.17 -28.72 28.42
C SER A 43 -4.63 -27.35 28.00
N LEU A 44 -4.75 -26.99 26.72
CA LEU A 44 -4.41 -25.66 26.21
C LEU A 44 -5.26 -24.56 26.86
N SER A 45 -6.55 -24.81 27.08
CA SER A 45 -7.44 -23.85 27.76
C SER A 45 -7.12 -23.69 29.25
N GLN A 46 -6.54 -24.71 29.89
CA GLN A 46 -6.01 -24.61 31.25
C GLN A 46 -4.74 -23.77 31.27
N ILE A 47 -3.81 -24.01 30.33
CA ILE A 47 -2.58 -23.20 30.20
C ILE A 47 -2.93 -21.72 30.04
N LEU A 48 -3.83 -21.38 29.11
CA LEU A 48 -4.25 -20.00 28.88
C LEU A 48 -4.80 -19.33 30.15
N ARG A 49 -5.66 -20.03 30.90
CA ARG A 49 -6.24 -19.51 32.14
C ARG A 49 -5.20 -19.32 33.24
N GLU A 50 -4.29 -20.28 33.38
CA GLU A 50 -3.25 -20.21 34.40
C GLU A 50 -2.27 -19.06 34.11
N ILE A 51 -1.88 -18.83 32.85
CA ILE A 51 -0.98 -17.71 32.51
C ILE A 51 -1.68 -16.36 32.73
N ARG A 52 -2.96 -16.23 32.37
CA ARG A 52 -3.73 -15.01 32.69
C ARG A 52 -3.76 -14.73 34.20
N ARG A 53 -3.98 -15.76 35.00
CA ARG A 53 -3.92 -15.65 36.46
C ARG A 53 -2.53 -15.23 36.94
N LEU A 54 -1.44 -15.73 36.32
CA LEU A 54 -0.08 -15.29 36.65
C LEU A 54 0.13 -13.79 36.37
N ILE A 55 -0.50 -13.24 35.32
CA ILE A 55 -0.46 -11.80 35.02
C ILE A 55 -1.23 -11.03 36.12
N ASP A 56 -2.45 -11.44 36.43
CA ASP A 56 -3.29 -10.78 37.46
C ASP A 56 -2.62 -10.81 38.86
N ASP A 57 -2.02 -11.95 39.23
CA ASP A 57 -1.27 -12.11 40.48
C ASP A 57 -0.03 -11.19 40.50
N HIS A 58 0.66 -11.03 39.36
CA HIS A 58 1.83 -10.15 39.22
C HIS A 58 1.46 -8.66 39.35
N ASP A 59 0.34 -8.23 38.75
CA ASP A 59 -0.15 -6.85 38.88
C ASP A 59 -0.55 -6.50 40.33
N THR A 60 -1.02 -7.50 41.08
CA THR A 60 -1.36 -7.38 42.51
C THR A 60 -0.10 -7.32 43.39
N GLU A 61 0.92 -8.14 43.11
CA GLU A 61 2.22 -8.14 43.80
C GLU A 61 3.01 -6.84 43.57
N LEU A 62 2.82 -6.14 42.45
CA LEU A 62 3.43 -4.83 42.19
C LEU A 62 2.85 -3.71 43.07
N GLN A 63 1.62 -3.87 43.59
CA GLN A 63 0.98 -2.91 44.50
C GLN A 63 1.27 -3.20 45.98
N GLU A 64 1.62 -4.44 46.32
CA GLU A 64 1.89 -4.89 47.69
C GLU A 64 3.35 -5.35 47.85
N GLN A 65 4.20 -4.44 48.31
CA GLN A 65 5.50 -4.69 48.98
C GLN A 65 6.81 -4.66 48.15
N SER A 66 7.61 -3.67 48.55
CA SER A 66 9.06 -3.76 48.73
C SER A 66 9.43 -4.78 49.83
N SER A 67 9.79 -6.03 49.50
CA SER A 67 10.86 -6.74 50.25
C SER A 67 11.41 -7.97 49.52
N ILE A 68 12.73 -7.97 49.38
CA ILE A 68 13.73 -9.05 49.41
C ILE A 68 13.25 -10.49 49.07
N CYS A 69 13.79 -11.05 47.98
CA CYS A 69 14.38 -12.39 48.03
C CYS A 69 15.47 -12.55 46.96
N SER A 70 16.62 -13.05 47.41
CA SER A 70 17.82 -13.33 46.63
C SER A 70 17.91 -14.83 46.35
N SER A 71 17.80 -15.22 45.08
CA SER A 71 18.36 -16.48 44.57
C SER A 71 19.09 -16.16 43.26
N PHE A 72 20.39 -16.50 43.23
CA PHE A 72 21.20 -16.50 42.02
C PHE A 72 20.93 -17.79 41.26
N GLU A 73 19.95 -17.77 40.36
CA GLU A 73 19.89 -18.75 39.26
C GLU A 73 20.44 -18.09 37.99
N SER A 74 21.29 -18.82 37.28
CA SER A 74 22.05 -18.33 36.13
C SER A 74 21.16 -18.07 34.92
N HIS A 75 21.49 -17.05 34.11
CA HIS A 75 20.84 -16.72 32.83
C HIS A 75 20.71 -17.92 31.85
N SER A 76 21.49 -18.99 32.02
CA SER A 76 21.38 -20.20 31.20
C SER A 76 20.11 -21.02 31.47
N ALA A 77 19.62 -21.08 32.72
CA ALA A 77 18.45 -21.87 33.09
C ALA A 77 17.15 -21.23 32.58
N GLU A 78 17.09 -19.89 32.60
CA GLU A 78 15.99 -19.10 32.04
C GLU A 78 15.86 -19.30 30.53
N HIS A 79 16.98 -19.23 29.80
CA HIS A 79 17.01 -19.48 28.36
C HIS A 79 16.59 -20.92 28.04
N GLU A 80 17.09 -21.90 28.79
CA GLU A 80 16.72 -23.31 28.62
C GLU A 80 15.21 -23.55 28.83
N CYS A 81 14.60 -22.90 29.85
CA CYS A 81 13.15 -23.01 30.04
C CYS A 81 12.35 -22.40 28.89
N LEU A 82 12.75 -21.22 28.38
CA LEU A 82 12.08 -20.61 27.23
C LEU A 82 12.20 -21.47 25.98
N VAL A 83 13.39 -22.06 25.74
CA VAL A 83 13.59 -23.02 24.66
C VAL A 83 12.63 -24.21 24.81
N ASN A 84 12.48 -24.76 26.01
CA ASN A 84 11.57 -25.89 26.25
C ASN A 84 10.09 -25.51 26.06
N ILE A 85 9.69 -24.31 26.49
CA ILE A 85 8.35 -23.77 26.27
C ILE A 85 8.06 -23.64 24.76
N VAL A 86 8.94 -22.93 24.04
CA VAL A 86 8.80 -22.70 22.60
C VAL A 86 8.79 -24.03 21.87
N SER A 87 9.73 -24.93 22.15
CA SER A 87 9.80 -26.27 21.54
C SER A 87 8.49 -27.04 21.72
N SER A 88 7.95 -27.06 22.94
CA SER A 88 6.71 -27.79 23.26
C SER A 88 5.52 -27.22 22.50
N LEU A 89 5.34 -25.90 22.53
CA LEU A 89 4.18 -25.24 21.90
C LEU A 89 4.28 -25.20 20.37
N VAL A 90 5.48 -24.95 19.83
CA VAL A 90 5.73 -24.96 18.38
C VAL A 90 5.46 -26.35 17.80
N SER A 91 5.83 -27.43 18.50
CA SER A 91 5.54 -28.79 18.03
C SER A 91 4.03 -29.04 17.78
N LEU A 92 3.16 -28.39 18.57
CA LEU A 92 1.71 -28.50 18.47
C LEU A 92 1.10 -27.63 17.36
N LEU A 93 1.84 -26.64 16.84
CA LEU A 93 1.41 -25.84 15.68
C LEU A 93 1.37 -26.68 14.39
N ASN A 94 2.11 -27.79 14.34
CA ASN A 94 2.13 -28.71 13.20
C ASN A 94 0.91 -29.65 13.14
N THR A 95 -0.09 -29.46 14.01
CA THR A 95 -1.35 -30.23 14.01
C THR A 95 -2.33 -29.71 12.96
N ASP A 96 -3.21 -30.57 12.43
CA ASP A 96 -4.26 -30.15 11.48
C ASP A 96 -5.51 -29.54 12.15
N ASP A 97 -5.55 -29.50 13.49
CA ASP A 97 -6.70 -28.96 14.23
C ASP A 97 -6.65 -27.42 14.29
N LYS A 98 -7.51 -26.79 13.47
CA LYS A 98 -7.63 -25.32 13.37
C LYS A 98 -7.96 -24.66 14.73
N TYR A 99 -8.71 -25.31 15.61
CA TYR A 99 -9.05 -24.77 16.93
C TYR A 99 -7.84 -24.81 17.86
N ALA A 100 -7.06 -25.89 17.81
CA ALA A 100 -5.84 -26.02 18.58
C ALA A 100 -4.80 -24.97 18.13
N GLN A 101 -4.63 -24.79 16.81
CA GLN A 101 -3.75 -23.75 16.26
C GLN A 101 -4.16 -22.34 16.70
N HIS A 102 -5.45 -22.02 16.67
CA HIS A 102 -5.96 -20.72 17.12
C HIS A 102 -5.70 -20.50 18.61
N LEU A 103 -5.96 -21.51 19.44
CA LEU A 103 -5.73 -21.42 20.89
C LEU A 103 -4.24 -21.32 21.23
N LEU A 104 -3.37 -22.04 20.52
CA LEU A 104 -1.91 -21.90 20.62
C LEU A 104 -1.46 -20.48 20.29
N GLY A 105 -2.01 -19.88 19.22
CA GLY A 105 -1.79 -18.48 18.89
C GLY A 105 -2.08 -17.53 20.06
N ASN A 106 -3.23 -17.72 20.72
CA ASN A 106 -3.61 -16.95 21.89
C ASN A 106 -2.73 -17.22 23.12
N ILE A 107 -2.26 -18.46 23.30
CA ILE A 107 -1.32 -18.80 24.38
C ILE A 107 0.00 -18.07 24.18
N PHE A 108 0.58 -18.10 22.96
CA PHE A 108 1.80 -17.35 22.67
C PHE A 108 1.65 -15.86 22.89
N LEU A 109 0.48 -15.31 22.53
CA LEU A 109 0.18 -13.90 22.78
C LEU A 109 0.17 -13.57 24.28
N VAL A 110 -0.53 -14.37 25.08
CA VAL A 110 -0.60 -14.15 26.53
C VAL A 110 0.76 -14.40 27.20
N ILE A 111 1.58 -15.31 26.67
CA ILE A 111 2.98 -15.46 27.11
C ILE A 111 3.78 -14.19 26.78
N SER A 112 3.60 -13.63 25.57
CA SER A 112 4.24 -12.38 25.17
C SER A 112 3.85 -11.24 26.12
N GLU A 113 2.57 -11.06 26.42
CA GLU A 113 2.07 -10.07 27.40
C GLU A 113 2.69 -10.27 28.78
N PHE A 114 2.72 -11.51 29.27
CA PHE A 114 3.32 -11.85 30.56
C PHE A 114 4.82 -11.50 30.61
N LEU A 115 5.59 -11.82 29.56
CA LEU A 115 7.02 -11.50 29.52
C LEU A 115 7.27 -9.98 29.42
N LEU A 116 6.42 -9.24 28.70
CA LEU A 116 6.50 -7.77 28.68
C LEU A 116 6.23 -7.18 30.07
N ALA A 117 5.22 -7.68 30.79
CA ALA A 117 4.92 -7.25 32.16
C ALA A 117 6.07 -7.57 33.14
N CYS A 118 6.82 -8.65 32.90
CA CYS A 118 7.99 -9.02 33.70
C CYS A 118 9.25 -8.22 33.34
N GLY A 119 9.29 -7.56 32.17
CA GLY A 119 10.37 -6.68 31.73
C GLY A 119 11.66 -7.36 31.24
N ASP A 120 11.69 -8.69 31.15
CA ASP A 120 12.89 -9.48 30.79
C ASP A 120 12.50 -10.65 29.86
N SER A 121 13.41 -11.05 28.96
CA SER A 121 13.31 -12.23 28.08
C SER A 121 12.25 -12.26 26.98
N TRP A 122 11.50 -11.17 26.77
CA TRP A 122 10.57 -11.05 25.64
C TRP A 122 11.28 -11.08 24.27
N ASP A 123 12.42 -10.40 24.16
CA ASP A 123 13.31 -10.41 23.00
C ASP A 123 13.76 -11.84 22.64
N LYS A 124 14.10 -12.65 23.65
CA LYS A 124 14.47 -14.07 23.48
C LYS A 124 13.31 -14.90 22.94
N LEU A 125 12.09 -14.68 23.41
CA LEU A 125 10.89 -15.36 22.88
C LEU A 125 10.72 -15.05 21.39
N VAL A 126 10.75 -13.77 21.01
CA VAL A 126 10.59 -13.36 19.61
C VAL A 126 11.72 -13.92 18.76
N HIS A 127 12.98 -13.85 19.23
CA HIS A 127 14.12 -14.44 18.54
C HIS A 127 13.92 -15.94 18.28
N LEU A 128 13.48 -16.72 19.29
CA LEU A 128 13.20 -18.15 19.12
C LEU A 128 12.08 -18.41 18.10
N LEU A 129 11.05 -17.56 18.05
CA LEU A 129 9.98 -17.66 17.04
C LEU A 129 10.46 -17.30 15.64
N CYS A 130 11.29 -16.27 15.48
CA CYS A 130 11.91 -15.89 14.20
C CYS A 130 12.83 -16.99 13.67
N VAL A 131 13.67 -17.56 14.54
CA VAL A 131 14.52 -18.73 14.21
C VAL A 131 13.66 -19.93 13.82
N SER A 132 12.56 -20.19 14.54
CA SER A 132 11.63 -21.28 14.21
C SER A 132 10.97 -21.08 12.85
N PHE A 133 10.60 -19.84 12.53
CA PHE A 133 10.04 -19.46 11.24
C PHE A 133 11.06 -19.67 10.11
N GLU A 134 12.28 -19.15 10.26
CA GLU A 134 13.34 -19.26 9.26
C GLU A 134 13.68 -20.73 8.98
N PHE A 135 13.98 -21.50 10.03
CA PHE A 135 14.41 -22.89 9.87
C PHE A 135 13.27 -23.79 9.40
N GLY A 136 12.06 -23.63 9.96
CA GLY A 136 10.88 -24.37 9.51
C GLY A 136 10.57 -24.11 8.03
N LEU A 137 10.67 -22.85 7.57
CA LEU A 137 10.43 -22.54 6.16
C LEU A 137 11.57 -23.04 5.25
N ARG A 138 12.84 -22.94 5.66
CA ARG A 138 13.99 -23.50 4.92
C ARG A 138 13.83 -25.01 4.72
N ASN A 139 13.47 -25.75 5.77
CA ASN A 139 13.27 -27.20 5.69
C ASN A 139 12.14 -27.60 4.74
N VAL A 140 11.02 -26.86 4.79
CA VAL A 140 9.87 -27.13 3.93
C VAL A 140 10.18 -26.79 2.46
N LEU A 141 11.03 -25.78 2.21
CA LEU A 141 11.50 -25.42 0.86
C LEU A 141 12.58 -26.37 0.32
N GLN A 142 13.46 -26.87 1.19
CA GLN A 142 14.62 -27.70 0.84
C GLN A 142 14.74 -28.93 1.77
N PRO A 143 13.83 -29.93 1.65
CA PRO A 143 13.77 -31.07 2.57
C PRO A 143 14.99 -32.01 2.51
N SER A 144 15.86 -31.87 1.51
CA SER A 144 17.07 -32.68 1.31
C SER A 144 18.35 -32.06 1.90
N PHE A 145 18.28 -30.86 2.51
CA PHE A 145 19.40 -30.31 3.27
C PHE A 145 19.47 -30.97 4.65
N ASN A 146 20.33 -31.98 4.81
CA ASN A 146 20.77 -32.47 6.13
C ASN A 146 21.73 -31.47 6.80
N GLY A 147 21.31 -30.21 6.93
CA GLY A 147 22.08 -29.12 7.48
C GLY A 147 21.91 -28.96 8.98
N VAL A 148 22.06 -30.03 9.77
CA VAL A 148 22.20 -29.89 11.24
C VAL A 148 23.55 -29.24 11.59
N GLU A 149 24.50 -29.20 10.65
CA GLU A 149 25.89 -28.81 10.94
C GLU A 149 26.19 -27.30 10.83
N ASP A 150 25.33 -26.46 10.24
CA ASP A 150 25.67 -25.04 10.00
C ASP A 150 24.84 -23.98 10.76
N SER A 151 23.72 -24.30 11.41
CA SER A 151 22.96 -23.30 12.18
C SER A 151 23.42 -23.24 13.64
N LYS A 152 24.50 -22.50 13.92
CA LYS A 152 25.04 -22.30 15.29
C LYS A 152 24.05 -21.68 16.30
N CYS A 153 22.84 -21.29 15.89
CA CYS A 153 21.89 -20.52 16.69
C CYS A 153 20.61 -21.30 17.11
N ILE A 154 20.43 -22.55 16.67
CA ILE A 154 19.19 -23.31 16.96
C ILE A 154 19.44 -24.32 18.08
N PRO A 155 18.64 -24.29 19.16
CA PRO A 155 18.68 -25.33 20.18
C PRO A 155 18.35 -26.71 19.59
N ALA A 156 19.14 -27.74 19.93
CA ALA A 156 19.03 -29.07 19.34
C ALA A 156 17.61 -29.68 19.42
N ASN A 157 16.91 -29.48 20.55
CA ASN A 157 15.54 -29.96 20.74
C ASN A 157 14.55 -29.32 19.75
N LEU A 158 14.71 -28.02 19.50
CA LEU A 158 13.88 -27.26 18.58
C LEU A 158 14.18 -27.64 17.12
N GLY A 159 15.46 -27.81 16.77
CA GLY A 159 15.88 -28.26 15.44
C GLY A 159 15.27 -29.60 15.05
N LEU A 160 15.26 -30.58 15.96
CA LEU A 160 14.64 -31.89 15.73
C LEU A 160 13.13 -31.80 15.45
N ILE A 161 12.42 -30.88 16.12
CA ILE A 161 10.97 -30.68 15.93
C ILE A 161 10.70 -30.07 14.56
N LEU A 162 11.50 -29.08 14.18
CA LEU A 162 11.31 -28.34 12.94
C LEU A 162 11.78 -29.09 11.69
N ASN A 163 12.51 -30.20 11.83
CA ASN A 163 12.84 -31.08 10.70
C ASN A 163 11.60 -31.77 10.12
N ASP A 164 10.58 -32.06 10.95
CA ASP A 164 9.34 -32.71 10.55
C ASP A 164 8.18 -31.70 10.31
N PHE A 165 8.50 -30.41 10.22
CA PHE A 165 7.50 -29.35 10.06
C PHE A 165 6.84 -29.38 8.68
N THR A 166 5.53 -29.21 8.64
CA THR A 166 4.76 -29.03 7.41
C THR A 166 4.54 -27.55 7.11
N TRP A 167 4.08 -27.25 5.89
CA TRP A 167 3.60 -25.92 5.52
C TRP A 167 2.55 -25.34 6.50
N ASN A 168 1.70 -26.19 7.08
CA ASN A 168 0.71 -25.79 8.10
C ASN A 168 1.39 -25.30 9.38
N GLY A 169 2.41 -26.02 9.85
CA GLY A 169 3.18 -25.63 11.04
C GLY A 169 3.85 -24.27 10.85
N VAL A 170 4.49 -24.04 9.70
CA VAL A 170 5.12 -22.74 9.38
C VAL A 170 4.07 -21.63 9.32
N ALA A 171 2.91 -21.88 8.69
CA ALA A 171 1.81 -20.91 8.68
C ALA A 171 1.31 -20.60 10.10
N GLY A 172 1.31 -21.58 11.01
CA GLY A 172 1.04 -21.39 12.44
C GLY A 172 2.01 -20.42 13.11
N ILE A 173 3.32 -20.57 12.88
CA ILE A 173 4.34 -19.66 13.42
C ILE A 173 4.15 -18.24 12.88
N ILE A 174 3.88 -18.08 11.57
CA ILE A 174 3.61 -16.77 10.95
C ILE A 174 2.41 -16.08 11.61
N ARG A 175 1.34 -16.83 11.92
CA ARG A 175 0.16 -16.29 12.63
C ARG A 175 0.49 -15.83 14.04
N VAL A 176 1.31 -16.59 14.77
CA VAL A 176 1.78 -16.22 16.12
C VAL A 176 2.57 -14.91 16.05
N LEU A 177 3.58 -14.83 15.17
CA LEU A 177 4.39 -13.62 14.98
C LEU A 177 3.52 -12.42 14.62
N ARG A 178 2.56 -12.59 13.71
CA ARG A 178 1.60 -11.52 13.36
C ARG A 178 0.73 -11.12 14.55
N GLY A 179 0.29 -12.10 15.33
CA GLY A 179 -0.49 -11.87 16.55
C GLY A 179 0.26 -10.98 17.53
N ILE A 180 1.52 -11.33 17.82
CA ILE A 180 2.40 -10.53 18.68
C ILE A 180 2.58 -9.11 18.13
N LEU A 181 2.92 -8.98 16.83
CA LEU A 181 3.09 -7.66 16.20
C LEU A 181 1.86 -6.76 16.30
N LYS A 182 0.65 -7.33 16.23
CA LYS A 182 -0.60 -6.56 16.31
C LYS A 182 -0.94 -6.05 17.71
N HIS A 183 -0.34 -6.62 18.76
CA HIS A 183 -0.59 -6.21 20.14
C HIS A 183 0.44 -5.20 20.65
N LEU A 184 1.52 -4.99 19.92
CA LEU A 184 2.45 -3.88 20.18
C LEU A 184 1.75 -2.56 19.88
N LYS A 185 1.76 -1.64 20.84
CA LYS A 185 1.18 -0.30 20.72
C LYS A 185 2.21 0.68 20.15
N GLU A 186 1.75 1.51 19.22
CA GLU A 186 2.59 2.29 18.31
C GLU A 186 3.52 3.31 19.00
N GLU A 187 3.09 3.94 20.10
CA GLU A 187 3.88 4.96 20.82
C GLU A 187 4.56 4.42 22.08
N GLU A 188 3.99 3.40 22.73
CA GLU A 188 4.51 2.83 23.99
C GLU A 188 5.66 1.84 23.75
N ASP A 189 5.67 1.15 22.60
CA ASP A 189 6.54 -0.01 22.33
C ASP A 189 7.61 0.23 21.26
N ALA A 190 7.98 1.49 20.98
CA ALA A 190 8.86 1.83 19.85
C ALA A 190 10.20 1.07 19.82
N GLU A 191 10.82 0.83 20.98
CA GLU A 191 12.06 0.03 21.09
C GLU A 191 11.82 -1.44 20.73
N LEU A 192 10.69 -2.01 21.14
CA LEU A 192 10.30 -3.38 20.83
C LEU A 192 10.04 -3.55 19.34
N VAL A 193 9.43 -2.56 18.69
CA VAL A 193 9.22 -2.55 17.23
C VAL A 193 10.53 -2.67 16.47
N VAL A 194 11.59 -1.98 16.92
CA VAL A 194 12.93 -2.07 16.33
C VAL A 194 13.48 -3.48 16.47
N VAL A 195 13.43 -4.06 17.69
CA VAL A 195 13.91 -5.42 17.96
C VAL A 195 13.23 -6.46 17.05
N VAL A 196 11.90 -6.44 16.95
CA VAL A 196 11.19 -7.41 16.09
C VAL A 196 11.51 -7.19 14.62
N SER A 197 11.65 -5.93 14.20
CA SER A 197 12.02 -5.59 12.82
C SER A 197 13.40 -6.15 12.46
N ASP A 198 14.40 -6.00 13.32
CA ASP A 198 15.76 -6.49 13.06
C ASP A 198 15.83 -8.02 13.02
N LEU A 199 15.12 -8.69 13.94
CA LEU A 199 15.02 -10.15 13.97
C LEU A 199 14.34 -10.69 12.71
N LEU A 200 13.20 -10.13 12.31
CA LEU A 200 12.51 -10.54 11.09
C LEU A 200 13.31 -10.18 9.83
N SER A 201 14.01 -9.05 9.82
CA SER A 201 14.90 -8.65 8.73
C SER A 201 16.00 -9.71 8.51
N THR A 202 16.59 -10.20 9.60
CA THR A 202 17.60 -11.27 9.55
C THR A 202 16.99 -12.56 9.02
N SER A 203 15.89 -13.03 9.61
CA SER A 203 15.23 -14.27 9.17
C SER A 203 14.76 -14.23 7.71
N LEU A 204 14.20 -13.10 7.24
CA LEU A 204 13.75 -12.94 5.85
C LEU A 204 14.92 -12.98 4.85
N SER A 205 16.12 -12.55 5.25
CA SER A 205 17.31 -12.57 4.39
C SER A 205 17.88 -13.96 4.18
N GLU A 206 17.73 -14.82 5.17
CA GLU A 206 18.26 -16.16 5.16
C GLU A 206 17.39 -17.12 4.32
N ILE A 207 16.12 -16.81 4.11
CA ILE A 207 15.21 -17.69 3.36
C ILE A 207 15.54 -17.69 1.84
N PRO A 208 15.72 -18.86 1.20
CA PRO A 208 15.96 -18.98 -0.23
C PRO A 208 14.64 -18.84 -1.02
N TRP A 209 14.18 -17.60 -1.18
CA TRP A 209 12.91 -17.29 -1.85
C TRP A 209 12.86 -17.67 -3.33
N ASP A 210 14.01 -17.88 -3.97
CA ASP A 210 14.16 -18.32 -5.35
C ASP A 210 13.69 -19.77 -5.56
N VAL A 211 13.85 -20.64 -4.55
CA VAL A 211 13.37 -22.03 -4.58
C VAL A 211 11.85 -22.09 -4.70
N LEU A 212 11.16 -21.12 -4.10
CA LEU A 212 9.71 -20.99 -4.20
C LEU A 212 9.22 -20.77 -5.65
N ASN A 213 10.09 -20.20 -6.50
CA ASN A 213 9.83 -20.06 -7.93
C ASN A 213 10.15 -21.36 -8.70
N GLY A 214 11.20 -22.09 -8.29
CA GLY A 214 11.62 -23.36 -8.93
C GLY A 214 10.60 -24.50 -8.76
N VAL A 215 9.95 -24.59 -7.60
CA VAL A 215 8.87 -25.57 -7.31
C VAL A 215 7.65 -25.39 -8.26
N GLN A 216 7.58 -24.30 -9.03
CA GLN A 216 6.53 -24.03 -10.01
C GLN A 216 6.86 -24.53 -11.42
N ASN A 217 8.14 -24.63 -11.80
CA ASN A 217 8.55 -25.00 -13.17
C ASN A 217 8.72 -26.51 -13.37
N ASP A 218 8.84 -27.29 -12.31
CA ASP A 218 8.99 -28.76 -12.39
C ASP A 218 7.72 -29.48 -12.87
N THR A 219 6.63 -28.77 -13.17
CA THR A 219 5.45 -29.37 -13.82
C THR A 219 5.57 -29.47 -15.35
N SER A 220 6.63 -28.96 -16.00
CA SER A 220 6.69 -28.92 -17.47
C SER A 220 7.44 -30.07 -18.15
N THR A 221 7.98 -31.06 -17.46
CA THR A 221 8.55 -32.26 -18.13
C THR A 221 8.36 -33.52 -17.31
N ASP A 222 7.49 -34.39 -17.80
CA ASP A 222 7.39 -35.82 -17.53
C ASP A 222 7.49 -36.28 -16.06
N VAL A 223 6.32 -36.41 -15.44
CA VAL A 223 5.75 -37.65 -14.89
C VAL A 223 4.52 -37.23 -14.07
N ARG A 224 3.40 -37.94 -14.26
CA ARG A 224 2.20 -37.84 -13.42
C ARG A 224 2.56 -38.15 -11.95
N ALA A 225 3.04 -37.17 -11.21
CA ALA A 225 2.96 -37.13 -9.77
C ALA A 225 1.78 -36.21 -9.45
N SER A 226 0.70 -36.81 -8.98
CA SER A 226 -0.45 -36.12 -8.41
C SER A 226 0.02 -35.17 -7.30
N SER A 227 0.21 -33.89 -7.61
CA SER A 227 0.16 -32.85 -6.59
C SER A 227 -1.27 -32.84 -6.06
N ASN A 228 -1.49 -33.48 -4.92
CA ASN A 228 -2.80 -33.52 -4.28
C ASN A 228 -3.28 -32.07 -4.06
N ASP A 229 -4.54 -31.78 -4.39
CA ASP A 229 -5.19 -30.46 -4.26
C ASP A 229 -4.98 -29.83 -2.85
N GLY A 230 -4.86 -30.68 -1.82
CA GLY A 230 -4.55 -30.27 -0.45
C GLY A 230 -3.17 -29.62 -0.23
N ASP A 231 -2.13 -29.96 -1.02
CA ASP A 231 -0.80 -29.32 -0.91
C ASP A 231 -0.82 -27.89 -1.49
N ILE A 232 -1.65 -27.65 -2.50
CA ILE A 232 -1.86 -26.31 -3.10
C ILE A 232 -2.62 -25.41 -2.11
N GLU A 233 -3.65 -25.93 -1.44
CA GLU A 233 -4.42 -25.19 -0.43
C GLU A 233 -3.53 -24.73 0.72
N VAL A 234 -2.71 -25.63 1.28
CA VAL A 234 -1.84 -25.31 2.41
C VAL A 234 -0.74 -24.32 2.02
N LYS A 235 -0.15 -24.46 0.81
CA LYS A 235 0.79 -23.46 0.28
C LYS A 235 0.14 -22.09 0.13
N THR A 236 -1.09 -22.04 -0.40
CA THR A 236 -1.87 -20.80 -0.54
C THR A 236 -2.14 -20.16 0.82
N LEU A 237 -2.45 -20.98 1.83
CA LEU A 237 -2.67 -20.55 3.21
C LEU A 237 -1.40 -19.93 3.80
N LEU A 238 -0.23 -20.55 3.60
CA LEU A 238 1.06 -20.01 4.05
C LEU A 238 1.28 -18.59 3.49
N VAL A 239 1.14 -18.40 2.17
CA VAL A 239 1.39 -17.08 1.56
C VAL A 239 0.41 -16.05 2.06
N GLY A 240 -0.86 -16.42 2.20
CA GLY A 240 -1.87 -15.52 2.73
C GLY A 240 -1.52 -15.04 4.14
N ASN A 241 -1.00 -15.91 5.01
CA ASN A 241 -0.50 -15.52 6.33
C ASN A 241 0.79 -14.70 6.23
N LEU A 242 1.71 -15.04 5.32
CA LEU A 242 2.96 -14.30 5.11
C LEU A 242 2.67 -12.85 4.69
N VAL A 243 1.84 -12.64 3.67
CA VAL A 243 1.47 -11.29 3.22
C VAL A 243 0.77 -10.52 4.34
N GLN A 244 -0.06 -11.17 5.15
CA GLN A 244 -0.65 -10.52 6.33
C GLN A 244 0.38 -10.10 7.38
N LEU A 245 1.40 -10.93 7.63
CA LEU A 245 2.51 -10.60 8.51
C LEU A 245 3.25 -9.37 7.98
N LEU A 246 3.61 -9.38 6.69
CA LEU A 246 4.29 -8.27 6.02
C LEU A 246 3.47 -6.97 6.08
N CYS A 247 2.16 -7.02 5.81
CA CYS A 247 1.29 -5.85 5.93
C CYS A 247 1.25 -5.28 7.35
N SER A 248 1.22 -6.16 8.37
CA SER A 248 1.16 -5.75 9.79
C SER A 248 2.49 -5.13 10.22
N LEU A 249 3.60 -5.74 9.80
CA LEU A 249 4.96 -5.26 10.04
C LEU A 249 5.22 -3.89 9.39
N VAL A 250 4.90 -3.73 8.11
CA VAL A 250 5.06 -2.44 7.41
C VAL A 250 4.17 -1.36 8.05
N GLY A 251 2.96 -1.71 8.46
CA GLY A 251 2.07 -0.78 9.18
C GLY A 251 2.67 -0.30 10.50
N LEU A 252 3.23 -1.21 11.28
CA LEU A 252 3.86 -0.90 12.57
C LEU A 252 5.15 -0.07 12.44
N ILE A 253 6.00 -0.38 11.45
CA ILE A 253 7.21 0.41 11.15
C ILE A 253 6.84 1.84 10.75
N GLY A 254 5.70 1.96 10.05
CA GLY A 254 5.19 3.21 9.51
C GLY A 254 4.63 4.19 10.55
N SER A 255 4.09 3.69 11.65
CA SER A 255 3.54 4.49 12.74
C SER A 255 4.56 4.86 13.82
N ALA A 256 5.67 4.12 13.94
CA ALA A 256 6.72 4.44 14.90
C ALA A 256 7.50 5.71 14.49
N GLU A 257 7.18 6.86 15.12
CA GLU A 257 7.94 8.11 15.07
C GLU A 257 9.34 7.93 15.68
N VAL A 258 10.23 7.23 14.99
CA VAL A 258 11.65 7.19 15.37
C VAL A 258 12.41 8.16 14.49
N GLU A 259 13.22 9.00 15.14
CA GLU A 259 14.12 9.98 14.54
C GLU A 259 14.76 9.45 13.25
N ALA A 260 14.80 10.32 12.24
CA ALA A 260 15.37 10.07 10.92
C ALA A 260 16.86 9.69 11.01
N GLY A 261 17.15 8.41 11.27
CA GLY A 261 18.53 7.98 11.48
C GLY A 261 18.78 6.47 11.56
N SER A 262 17.81 5.60 11.83
CA SER A 262 18.11 4.16 11.89
C SER A 262 18.26 3.57 10.49
N ILE A 263 19.50 3.25 10.11
CA ILE A 263 19.88 2.53 8.88
C ILE A 263 19.10 1.20 8.73
N ASP A 264 18.58 0.65 9.83
CA ASP A 264 17.91 -0.66 9.88
C ASP A 264 16.44 -0.65 9.43
N LYS A 265 15.68 0.43 9.69
CA LYS A 265 14.28 0.58 9.21
C LYS A 265 14.17 0.49 7.69
N ASN A 266 15.07 1.16 6.97
CA ASN A 266 15.07 1.11 5.51
C ASN A 266 15.46 -0.29 5.00
N THR A 267 16.32 -1.00 5.72
CA THR A 267 16.81 -2.32 5.32
C THR A 267 15.68 -3.35 5.26
N ILE A 268 14.85 -3.46 6.30
CA ILE A 268 13.74 -4.42 6.30
C ILE A 268 12.69 -4.05 5.25
N LEU A 269 12.34 -2.76 5.13
CA LEU A 269 11.35 -2.33 4.15
C LEU A 269 11.83 -2.65 2.73
N HIS A 270 13.09 -2.38 2.40
CA HIS A 270 13.67 -2.74 1.10
C HIS A 270 13.61 -4.25 0.83
N LYS A 271 13.93 -5.11 1.82
CA LYS A 271 13.79 -6.57 1.67
C LYS A 271 12.36 -6.96 1.35
N ILE A 272 11.38 -6.42 2.07
CA ILE A 272 9.96 -6.69 1.81
C ILE A 272 9.59 -6.23 0.39
N CYS A 273 10.04 -5.05 -0.01
CA CYS A 273 9.81 -4.51 -1.35
C CYS A 273 10.38 -5.42 -2.46
N ASP A 274 11.57 -6.00 -2.26
CA ASP A 274 12.21 -6.91 -3.20
C ASP A 274 11.48 -8.28 -3.28
N LEU A 275 10.78 -8.69 -2.20
CA LEU A 275 9.97 -9.91 -2.17
C LEU A 275 8.62 -9.78 -2.90
N VAL A 276 8.03 -8.58 -2.91
CA VAL A 276 6.68 -8.33 -3.47
C VAL A 276 6.49 -8.94 -4.86
N PRO A 277 7.37 -8.71 -5.86
CA PRO A 277 7.15 -9.21 -7.21
C PRO A 277 7.06 -10.74 -7.28
N ASN A 278 7.87 -11.45 -6.51
CA ASN A 278 7.87 -12.92 -6.50
C ASN A 278 6.59 -13.45 -5.84
N LEU A 279 6.18 -12.84 -4.72
CA LEU A 279 4.96 -13.22 -4.02
C LEU A 279 3.71 -12.94 -4.87
N VAL A 280 3.67 -11.82 -5.59
CA VAL A 280 2.57 -11.46 -6.50
C VAL A 280 2.43 -12.49 -7.61
N ARG A 281 3.52 -12.82 -8.32
CA ARG A 281 3.48 -13.85 -9.38
C ARG A 281 3.02 -15.20 -8.84
N TRP A 282 3.53 -15.59 -7.68
CA TRP A 282 3.16 -16.86 -7.07
C TRP A 282 1.66 -16.94 -6.72
N CYS A 283 1.07 -15.82 -6.28
CA CYS A 283 -0.31 -15.77 -5.82
C CYS A 283 -1.34 -15.41 -6.88
N LEU A 284 -0.94 -14.82 -8.02
CA LEU A 284 -1.88 -14.28 -9.00
C LEU A 284 -1.68 -14.83 -10.43
N ALA A 285 -0.65 -15.65 -10.70
CA ALA A 285 -0.44 -16.28 -12.00
C ALA A 285 -1.60 -17.21 -12.42
N GLU A 286 -1.95 -17.13 -13.72
CA GLU A 286 -3.08 -17.82 -14.33
C GLU A 286 -2.78 -19.30 -14.58
N ASP A 287 -2.91 -20.18 -13.58
CA ASP A 287 -3.16 -21.63 -13.82
C ASP A 287 -3.43 -22.46 -12.54
N ARG A 288 -4.33 -22.00 -11.68
CA ARG A 288 -4.52 -22.63 -10.36
C ARG A 288 -5.99 -22.89 -10.08
N SER A 289 -6.23 -24.01 -9.40
CA SER A 289 -7.51 -24.66 -9.11
C SER A 289 -8.66 -23.71 -8.68
N PHE A 290 -9.89 -24.23 -8.65
CA PHE A 290 -11.10 -23.50 -8.23
C PHE A 290 -10.98 -22.74 -6.89
N ILE A 291 -10.14 -23.21 -5.96
CA ILE A 291 -9.87 -22.53 -4.68
C ILE A 291 -9.08 -21.23 -4.89
N HIS A 292 -8.15 -21.23 -5.84
CA HIS A 292 -7.32 -20.08 -6.15
C HIS A 292 -8.13 -18.91 -6.73
N SER A 293 -9.13 -19.19 -7.58
CA SER A 293 -10.01 -18.15 -8.10
C SER A 293 -10.83 -17.46 -7.00
N ARG A 294 -11.24 -18.19 -5.94
CA ARG A 294 -11.94 -17.62 -4.77
C ARG A 294 -11.03 -16.71 -3.92
N ILE A 295 -9.76 -17.07 -3.72
CA ILE A 295 -8.82 -16.32 -2.86
C ILE A 295 -8.07 -15.23 -3.65
N ARG A 296 -8.12 -15.23 -4.98
CA ARG A 296 -7.46 -14.24 -5.84
C ARG A 296 -7.80 -12.80 -5.45
N GLY A 297 -9.08 -12.49 -5.24
CA GLY A 297 -9.51 -11.15 -4.81
C GLY A 297 -8.91 -10.73 -3.46
N TYR A 298 -8.82 -11.68 -2.52
CA TYR A 298 -8.15 -11.44 -1.25
C TYR A 298 -6.66 -11.12 -1.41
N PHE A 299 -5.95 -11.88 -2.26
CA PHE A 299 -4.54 -11.60 -2.55
C PHE A 299 -4.37 -10.24 -3.23
N GLN A 300 -5.20 -9.92 -4.23
CA GLN A 300 -5.21 -8.62 -4.89
C GLN A 300 -5.29 -7.49 -3.86
N HIS A 301 -6.27 -7.53 -2.96
CA HIS A 301 -6.40 -6.54 -1.90
C HIS A 301 -5.17 -6.48 -0.98
N LYS A 302 -4.64 -7.62 -0.54
CA LYS A 302 -3.50 -7.64 0.38
C LYS A 302 -2.21 -7.16 -0.26
N PHE A 303 -1.95 -7.48 -1.51
CA PHE A 303 -0.79 -6.97 -2.24
C PHE A 303 -0.91 -5.47 -2.53
N LEU A 304 -2.09 -5.01 -2.96
CA LEU A 304 -2.34 -3.57 -3.14
C LEU A 304 -2.12 -2.81 -1.82
N MET A 305 -2.69 -3.29 -0.72
CA MET A 305 -2.47 -2.72 0.62
C MET A 305 -0.98 -2.71 1.01
N LEU A 306 -0.25 -3.80 0.79
CA LEU A 306 1.19 -3.88 1.10
C LEU A 306 1.99 -2.88 0.27
N MET A 307 1.78 -2.85 -1.05
CA MET A 307 2.48 -1.97 -1.98
C MET A 307 2.17 -0.50 -1.70
N ILE A 308 0.91 -0.17 -1.40
CA ILE A 308 0.48 1.17 -1.00
C ILE A 308 1.20 1.59 0.27
N ARG A 309 1.18 0.77 1.33
CA ARG A 309 1.88 1.08 2.59
C ARG A 309 3.39 1.26 2.38
N LEU A 310 4.04 0.36 1.66
CA LEU A 310 5.46 0.48 1.31
C LEU A 310 5.74 1.81 0.61
N SER A 311 4.88 2.21 -0.35
CA SER A 311 5.06 3.46 -1.08
C SER A 311 4.94 4.73 -0.22
N PHE A 312 4.34 4.65 0.97
CA PHE A 312 4.30 5.75 1.94
C PHE A 312 5.53 5.79 2.84
N HIS A 313 6.06 4.62 3.21
CA HIS A 313 7.15 4.52 4.20
C HIS A 313 8.56 4.49 3.59
N MET A 314 8.69 4.34 2.27
CA MET A 314 9.97 4.45 1.59
C MET A 314 9.86 5.22 0.28
N LYS A 315 11.00 5.79 -0.14
CA LYS A 315 11.17 6.28 -1.50
C LYS A 315 11.51 5.12 -2.43
N LEU A 316 10.65 4.87 -3.41
CA LEU A 316 10.82 3.79 -4.38
C LEU A 316 11.74 4.22 -5.52
N ASP A 317 12.68 3.35 -5.85
CA ASP A 317 13.59 3.59 -6.98
C ASP A 317 12.88 3.37 -8.32
N CYS A 318 13.47 3.96 -9.36
CA CYS A 318 12.99 3.90 -10.74
C CYS A 318 12.67 2.48 -11.21
N SER A 319 13.59 1.53 -10.96
CA SER A 319 13.43 0.13 -11.37
C SER A 319 12.28 -0.58 -10.64
N VAL A 320 12.08 -0.27 -9.36
CA VAL A 320 10.98 -0.83 -8.56
C VAL A 320 9.64 -0.31 -9.07
N LEU A 321 9.54 0.99 -9.32
CA LEU A 321 8.32 1.62 -9.84
C LEU A 321 7.94 1.02 -11.21
N LEU A 322 8.91 0.86 -12.12
CA LEU A 322 8.68 0.23 -13.43
C LEU A 322 8.22 -1.23 -13.29
N LEU A 323 8.82 -1.98 -12.36
CA LEU A 323 8.41 -3.36 -12.09
C LEU A 323 6.99 -3.43 -11.52
N TRP A 324 6.62 -2.51 -10.62
CA TRP A 324 5.28 -2.45 -10.06
C TRP A 324 4.24 -2.06 -11.11
N LEU A 325 4.55 -1.14 -12.03
CA LEU A 325 3.68 -0.85 -13.18
C LEU A 325 3.46 -2.10 -14.03
N LYS A 326 4.53 -2.86 -14.33
CA LYS A 326 4.41 -4.13 -15.05
C LYS A 326 3.49 -5.12 -14.31
N LEU A 327 3.65 -5.28 -12.99
CA LEU A 327 2.78 -6.15 -12.19
C LEU A 327 1.32 -5.68 -12.20
N LEU A 328 1.07 -4.38 -12.16
CA LEU A 328 -0.27 -3.81 -12.24
C LEU A 328 -0.94 -4.14 -13.59
N HIS A 329 -0.20 -4.01 -14.70
CA HIS A 329 -0.69 -4.41 -16.02
C HIS A 329 -0.83 -5.92 -16.21
N GLU A 330 -0.04 -6.72 -15.50
CA GLU A 330 -0.10 -8.19 -15.63
C GLU A 330 -1.25 -8.78 -14.81
N TYR A 331 -1.49 -8.27 -13.59
CA TYR A 331 -2.40 -8.91 -12.62
C TYR A 331 -3.64 -8.11 -12.24
N PHE A 332 -3.70 -6.82 -12.62
CA PHE A 332 -4.76 -5.88 -12.23
C PHE A 332 -5.30 -5.05 -13.41
N GLN A 333 -5.02 -5.46 -14.65
CA GLN A 333 -5.43 -4.72 -15.86
C GLN A 333 -6.94 -4.63 -16.04
N ASP A 334 -7.67 -5.65 -15.59
CA ASP A 334 -9.12 -5.67 -15.54
C ASP A 334 -9.68 -4.53 -14.66
N LEU A 335 -9.07 -4.30 -13.50
CA LEU A 335 -9.40 -3.20 -12.60
C LEU A 335 -8.96 -1.85 -13.17
N LEU A 336 -7.77 -1.79 -13.80
CA LEU A 336 -7.26 -0.58 -14.45
C LEU A 336 -8.07 -0.15 -15.66
N SER A 337 -8.70 -1.08 -16.40
CA SER A 337 -9.46 -0.81 -17.62
C SER A 337 -10.93 -0.46 -17.36
N ARG A 338 -11.48 -0.87 -16.21
CA ARG A 338 -12.86 -0.59 -15.79
C ARG A 338 -13.21 0.92 -15.79
N PRO A 339 -14.40 1.34 -16.27
CA PRO A 339 -14.78 2.75 -16.26
C PRO A 339 -14.76 3.34 -14.83
N LEU A 340 -14.49 4.65 -14.74
CA LEU A 340 -14.50 5.39 -13.47
C LEU A 340 -15.93 5.75 -13.02
N SER A 341 -16.93 5.57 -13.89
CA SER A 341 -18.32 5.86 -13.55
C SER A 341 -18.85 4.89 -12.49
N VAL A 342 -19.64 5.42 -11.56
CA VAL A 342 -20.25 4.68 -10.46
C VAL A 342 -21.23 3.66 -11.04
N VAL A 343 -20.79 2.41 -11.18
CA VAL A 343 -21.72 1.28 -11.11
C VAL A 343 -22.22 1.27 -9.67
N GLN A 344 -23.54 1.39 -9.47
CA GLN A 344 -24.20 1.37 -8.15
C GLN A 344 -23.57 0.29 -7.26
N CYS A 345 -22.72 0.73 -6.34
CA CYS A 345 -22.02 -0.17 -5.45
C CYS A 345 -22.88 -0.30 -4.19
N GLY A 346 -23.14 -1.55 -3.78
CA GLY A 346 -24.06 -1.92 -2.70
C GLY A 346 -23.64 -1.37 -1.33
N GLN A 347 -24.46 -1.64 -0.31
CA GLN A 347 -24.28 -1.11 1.04
C GLN A 347 -23.07 -1.69 1.82
N ASP A 348 -22.41 -2.73 1.29
CA ASP A 348 -21.35 -3.50 1.99
C ASP A 348 -19.94 -3.32 1.37
N ASP A 349 -19.51 -2.08 1.13
CA ASP A 349 -18.19 -1.79 0.53
C ASP A 349 -17.04 -1.60 1.54
N ALA A 350 -17.33 -1.52 2.84
CA ALA A 350 -16.34 -1.28 3.88
C ALA A 350 -15.71 -2.60 4.37
N LEU A 351 -14.56 -2.97 3.80
CA LEU A 351 -13.80 -4.14 4.22
C LEU A 351 -12.89 -3.82 5.40
N GLU A 352 -13.50 -3.58 6.57
CA GLU A 352 -12.74 -3.43 7.83
C GLU A 352 -12.31 -4.80 8.39
N GLY A 353 -13.00 -5.88 8.00
CA GLY A 353 -12.68 -7.26 8.38
C GLY A 353 -12.20 -8.10 7.19
N SER A 354 -10.92 -8.47 7.18
CA SER A 354 -10.36 -9.43 6.21
C SER A 354 -10.90 -10.84 6.47
N PRO A 355 -11.81 -11.42 5.64
CA PRO A 355 -12.40 -12.72 5.91
C PRO A 355 -11.53 -13.81 5.29
N PHE A 356 -10.23 -13.87 5.63
CA PHE A 356 -9.30 -14.81 4.98
C PHE A 356 -9.71 -16.28 5.19
N ILE A 357 -10.30 -16.60 6.34
CA ILE A 357 -10.76 -17.96 6.67
C ILE A 357 -12.22 -18.18 6.22
N SER A 358 -13.04 -17.13 6.23
CA SER A 358 -14.45 -17.21 5.81
C SER A 358 -14.59 -17.30 4.28
N SER A 359 -13.67 -16.72 3.51
CA SER A 359 -13.66 -16.77 2.03
C SER A 359 -13.32 -18.13 1.44
N LEU A 360 -12.80 -19.07 2.24
CA LEU A 360 -12.53 -20.44 1.82
C LEU A 360 -13.82 -21.30 1.73
N HIS A 361 -14.88 -20.92 2.45
CA HIS A 361 -16.04 -21.78 2.67
C HIS A 361 -17.39 -21.15 2.28
N ASP A 362 -17.49 -19.82 2.18
CA ASP A 362 -18.76 -19.15 1.93
C ASP A 362 -18.86 -18.61 0.50
N GLU A 363 -19.86 -19.05 -0.26
CA GLU A 363 -20.10 -18.60 -1.65
C GLU A 363 -20.62 -17.16 -1.72
N GLU A 364 -21.26 -16.68 -0.65
CA GLU A 364 -21.84 -15.33 -0.56
C GLU A 364 -20.81 -14.24 -0.17
N ILE A 365 -19.65 -14.60 0.38
CA ILE A 365 -18.58 -13.65 0.79
C ILE A 365 -17.65 -13.27 -0.39
N CYS A 366 -17.87 -13.84 -1.58
CA CYS A 366 -17.08 -13.60 -2.80
C CYS A 366 -17.15 -12.16 -3.34
N HIS A 367 -17.92 -11.27 -2.72
CA HIS A 367 -18.00 -9.87 -3.11
C HIS A 367 -17.06 -9.00 -2.28
N LEU A 368 -15.75 -9.26 -2.36
CA LEU A 368 -14.79 -8.19 -2.09
C LEU A 368 -15.16 -7.04 -3.01
N SER A 369 -15.37 -5.82 -2.49
CA SER A 369 -15.82 -4.70 -3.32
C SER A 369 -14.83 -4.49 -4.47
N LEU A 370 -15.23 -4.88 -5.68
CA LEU A 370 -14.47 -4.65 -6.91
C LEU A 370 -14.16 -3.16 -7.06
N CYS A 371 -15.00 -2.29 -6.51
CA CYS A 371 -14.79 -0.85 -6.47
C CYS A 371 -13.66 -0.46 -5.50
N HIS A 372 -13.55 -1.09 -4.33
CA HIS A 372 -12.40 -0.91 -3.43
C HIS A 372 -11.09 -1.36 -4.08
N LEU A 373 -11.08 -2.54 -4.70
CA LEU A 373 -9.92 -3.02 -5.44
C LEU A 373 -9.55 -2.08 -6.59
N GLN A 374 -10.54 -1.56 -7.32
CA GLN A 374 -10.34 -0.58 -8.38
C GLN A 374 -9.74 0.72 -7.81
N ARG A 375 -10.27 1.26 -6.71
CA ARG A 375 -9.71 2.44 -6.02
C ARG A 375 -8.24 2.24 -5.69
N GLN A 376 -7.90 1.16 -4.99
CA GLN A 376 -6.53 0.86 -4.59
C GLN A 376 -5.59 0.69 -5.80
N THR A 377 -6.06 0.00 -6.84
CA THR A 377 -5.28 -0.23 -8.07
C THR A 377 -5.00 1.07 -8.79
N VAL A 378 -6.04 1.89 -9.03
CA VAL A 378 -5.90 3.20 -9.69
C VAL A 378 -5.02 4.12 -8.87
N PHE A 379 -5.23 4.20 -7.55
CA PHE A 379 -4.40 5.00 -6.65
C PHE A 379 -2.92 4.65 -6.78
N LEU A 380 -2.58 3.36 -6.63
CA LEU A 380 -1.20 2.88 -6.70
C LEU A 380 -0.58 3.08 -8.09
N PHE A 381 -1.34 2.84 -9.16
CA PHE A 381 -0.91 3.10 -10.53
C PHE A 381 -0.52 4.57 -10.73
N VAL A 382 -1.44 5.48 -10.40
CA VAL A 382 -1.18 6.92 -10.53
C VAL A 382 0.00 7.33 -9.65
N ARG A 383 0.12 6.77 -8.43
CA ARG A 383 1.23 7.05 -7.52
C ARG A 383 2.57 6.64 -8.12
N CYS A 384 2.63 5.47 -8.76
CA CYS A 384 3.82 5.00 -9.46
C CYS A 384 4.20 5.94 -10.62
N CYS A 385 3.23 6.33 -11.45
CA CYS A 385 3.44 7.29 -12.53
C CYS A 385 3.96 8.63 -12.00
N VAL A 386 3.29 9.24 -11.01
CA VAL A 386 3.71 10.52 -10.41
C VAL A 386 5.14 10.43 -9.86
N SER A 387 5.46 9.33 -9.19
CA SER A 387 6.79 9.10 -8.58
C SER A 387 7.89 8.88 -9.63
N LEU A 388 7.54 8.34 -10.80
CA LEU A 388 8.46 8.24 -11.95
C LEU A 388 8.72 9.60 -12.61
N ILE A 389 7.70 10.45 -12.62
CA ILE A 389 7.67 11.76 -13.27
C ILE A 389 8.36 12.86 -12.44
N GLY A 390 8.25 12.79 -11.11
CA GLY A 390 8.73 13.82 -10.19
C GLY A 390 10.26 14.03 -10.18
N PRO A 391 10.74 15.21 -9.72
CA PRO A 391 12.17 15.53 -9.69
C PRO A 391 12.95 14.58 -8.77
N ARG A 392 13.96 13.89 -9.32
CA ARG A 392 14.92 13.09 -8.54
C ARG A 392 16.19 13.87 -8.23
N TYR A 393 16.68 13.72 -7.01
CA TYR A 393 17.95 14.34 -6.60
C TYR A 393 19.13 13.42 -7.01
N PRO A 394 20.31 13.97 -7.36
CA PRO A 394 21.44 13.19 -7.87
C PRO A 394 21.92 12.07 -6.93
N SER A 395 21.71 12.21 -5.62
CA SER A 395 22.02 11.19 -4.60
C SER A 395 21.21 9.89 -4.73
N ASP A 396 20.11 9.90 -5.48
CA ASP A 396 19.28 8.71 -5.76
C ASP A 396 19.95 7.76 -6.78
N LEU A 397 20.85 8.26 -7.64
CA LEU A 397 21.51 7.44 -8.67
C LEU A 397 22.59 6.50 -8.12
N THR A 398 23.20 6.84 -6.99
CA THR A 398 24.29 6.04 -6.39
C THR A 398 23.81 4.76 -5.71
N ILE A 399 22.52 4.67 -5.35
CA ILE A 399 21.93 3.48 -4.70
C ILE A 399 21.35 2.51 -5.76
N ALA A 400 20.89 3.02 -6.90
CA ALA A 400 20.35 2.23 -8.01
C ALA A 400 21.38 1.23 -8.60
N GLY A 401 22.67 1.54 -8.52
CA GLY A 401 23.75 0.70 -9.08
C GLY A 401 24.03 -0.62 -8.35
N LYS A 402 23.40 -0.90 -7.20
CA LYS A 402 23.63 -2.14 -6.43
C LYS A 402 22.47 -3.13 -6.41
N ARG A 403 21.26 -2.77 -6.84
CA ARG A 403 20.13 -3.73 -6.89
C ARG A 403 20.19 -4.57 -8.16
N LYS A 404 20.77 -5.76 -8.04
CA LYS A 404 20.56 -6.84 -9.02
C LYS A 404 19.15 -7.40 -8.84
N SER A 405 18.18 -6.78 -9.49
CA SER A 405 16.92 -7.44 -9.79
C SER A 405 17.22 -8.47 -10.88
N SER A 406 17.03 -9.76 -10.59
CA SER A 406 17.19 -10.88 -11.53
C SER A 406 16.15 -10.87 -12.68
N LEU A 407 15.30 -9.85 -12.73
CA LEU A 407 14.18 -9.72 -13.69
C LEU A 407 14.47 -8.79 -14.86
N PHE A 408 15.55 -8.03 -14.80
CA PHE A 408 16.11 -7.44 -16.02
C PHE A 408 17.12 -8.44 -16.57
N ASP A 409 16.84 -8.96 -17.76
CA ASP A 409 17.89 -9.57 -18.59
C ASP A 409 19.14 -8.70 -18.51
N SER A 410 20.30 -9.35 -18.48
CA SER A 410 21.62 -8.81 -18.12
C SER A 410 22.16 -7.66 -19.01
N ASN A 411 21.29 -6.93 -19.68
CA ASN A 411 21.56 -5.83 -20.61
C ASN A 411 20.96 -4.49 -20.15
N SER A 412 20.66 -4.27 -18.86
CA SER A 412 20.22 -2.94 -18.41
C SER A 412 21.44 -2.01 -18.25
N SER A 413 21.74 -1.28 -19.31
CA SER A 413 22.42 0.01 -19.22
C SER A 413 21.73 0.87 -18.14
N ILE A 414 22.52 1.71 -17.48
CA ILE A 414 22.08 2.70 -16.48
C ILE A 414 20.74 3.31 -16.93
N ILE A 415 19.66 3.06 -16.17
CA ILE A 415 18.36 3.68 -16.43
C ILE A 415 18.52 5.19 -16.24
N ASP A 416 18.58 5.94 -17.34
CA ASP A 416 18.67 7.39 -17.31
C ASP A 416 17.41 7.97 -16.63
N ASN A 417 17.56 9.06 -15.87
CA ASN A 417 16.45 9.76 -15.22
C ASN A 417 15.38 10.20 -16.22
N ASN A 418 15.78 10.53 -17.45
CA ASN A 418 14.86 10.86 -18.53
C ASN A 418 14.01 9.66 -18.94
N PHE A 419 14.56 8.44 -18.94
CA PHE A 419 13.81 7.24 -19.30
C PHE A 419 12.65 6.98 -18.34
N GLY A 420 12.91 7.06 -17.03
CA GLY A 420 11.86 6.88 -16.02
C GLY A 420 10.75 7.92 -16.14
N THR A 421 11.12 9.19 -16.34
CA THR A 421 10.18 10.30 -16.50
C THR A 421 9.28 10.09 -17.72
N ASN A 422 9.89 9.78 -18.87
CA ASN A 422 9.16 9.58 -20.11
C ASN A 422 8.26 8.35 -20.04
N LYS A 423 8.75 7.25 -19.45
CA LYS A 423 7.92 6.05 -19.27
C LYS A 423 6.74 6.33 -18.34
N GLY A 424 6.95 7.02 -17.21
CA GLY A 424 5.87 7.41 -16.32
C GLY A 424 4.81 8.29 -17.00
N LEU A 425 5.23 9.23 -17.85
CA LEU A 425 4.32 10.07 -18.64
C LEU A 425 3.53 9.29 -19.67
N CYS A 426 4.19 8.43 -20.45
CA CYS A 426 3.54 7.61 -21.46
C CYS A 426 2.49 6.69 -20.83
N GLU A 427 2.86 5.95 -19.79
CA GLU A 427 1.94 5.04 -19.08
C GLU A 427 0.72 5.77 -18.53
N PHE A 428 0.93 6.93 -17.90
CA PHE A 428 -0.16 7.71 -17.36
C PHE A 428 -1.08 8.26 -18.44
N TYR A 429 -0.51 8.73 -19.55
CA TYR A 429 -1.27 9.27 -20.66
C TYR A 429 -2.05 8.20 -21.42
N GLU A 430 -1.45 7.04 -21.69
CA GLU A 430 -2.14 5.89 -22.31
C GLU A 430 -3.32 5.43 -21.44
N TRP A 431 -3.13 5.36 -20.12
CA TRP A 431 -4.22 5.07 -19.20
C TRP A 431 -5.32 6.14 -19.27
N LEU A 432 -4.97 7.44 -19.25
CA LEU A 432 -5.94 8.53 -19.39
C LEU A 432 -6.72 8.44 -20.70
N GLN A 433 -6.06 8.16 -21.83
CA GLN A 433 -6.72 7.97 -23.12
C GLN A 433 -7.75 6.83 -23.08
N GLY A 434 -7.49 5.76 -22.32
CA GLY A 434 -8.45 4.69 -22.10
C GLY A 434 -9.67 5.08 -21.23
N LYS A 435 -9.60 6.18 -20.47
CA LYS A 435 -10.67 6.66 -19.57
C LYS A 435 -11.51 7.80 -20.12
N VAL A 436 -10.99 8.45 -21.15
CA VAL A 436 -11.43 9.74 -21.66
C VAL A 436 -11.76 9.50 -23.13
N PRO A 437 -13.01 9.66 -23.61
CA PRO A 437 -13.34 9.49 -25.02
C PRO A 437 -12.32 10.17 -25.95
N LEU A 438 -11.85 9.48 -27.00
CA LEU A 438 -10.75 9.92 -27.87
C LEU A 438 -10.94 11.35 -28.43
N ASP A 439 -12.18 11.79 -28.60
CA ASP A 439 -12.56 13.12 -29.09
C ASP A 439 -12.35 14.25 -28.05
N ILE A 440 -11.87 13.96 -26.83
CA ILE A 440 -11.46 14.97 -25.84
C ILE A 440 -10.16 15.62 -26.28
N PHE A 441 -9.23 14.90 -26.91
CA PHE A 441 -7.94 15.46 -27.33
C PHE A 441 -8.04 16.32 -28.60
N SER A 442 -9.21 16.36 -29.24
CA SER A 442 -9.55 17.37 -30.23
C SER A 442 -9.85 18.68 -29.50
N LYS A 443 -9.06 19.75 -29.73
CA LYS A 443 -9.20 21.10 -29.13
C LYS A 443 -10.55 21.77 -29.50
N ASN A 444 -11.65 21.20 -29.02
CA ASN A 444 -13.03 21.55 -29.33
C ASN A 444 -13.68 22.30 -28.16
N GLN A 445 -14.76 23.01 -28.44
CA GLN A 445 -15.51 23.83 -27.47
C GLN A 445 -15.98 23.05 -26.22
N MET A 446 -16.06 21.72 -26.31
CA MET A 446 -16.49 20.80 -25.24
C MET A 446 -15.34 20.27 -24.36
N TYR A 447 -14.09 20.65 -24.62
CA TYR A 447 -12.90 20.11 -23.93
C TYR A 447 -12.98 20.25 -22.40
N LEU A 448 -13.36 21.43 -21.91
CA LEU A 448 -13.46 21.72 -20.48
C LEU A 448 -14.62 20.98 -19.81
N GLU A 449 -15.74 20.79 -20.51
CA GLU A 449 -16.87 20.01 -19.99
C GLU A 449 -16.45 18.55 -19.79
N LYS A 450 -15.71 18.01 -20.76
CA LYS A 450 -15.11 16.69 -20.72
C LYS A 450 -14.07 16.52 -19.61
N CYS A 451 -13.20 17.51 -19.39
CA CYS A 451 -12.29 17.51 -18.24
C CYS A 451 -13.05 17.50 -16.91
N ASN A 452 -14.13 18.27 -16.82
CA ASN A 452 -14.97 18.33 -15.64
C ASN A 452 -15.72 17.00 -15.39
N GLU A 453 -16.25 16.34 -16.43
CA GLU A 453 -16.87 15.01 -16.34
C GLU A 453 -15.89 13.95 -15.85
N PHE A 454 -14.67 13.94 -16.39
CA PHE A 454 -13.60 13.05 -15.93
C PHE A 454 -13.25 13.33 -14.46
N THR A 455 -12.98 14.59 -14.12
CA THR A 455 -12.59 14.98 -12.75
C THR A 455 -13.67 14.60 -11.76
N THR A 456 -14.95 14.83 -12.11
CA THR A 456 -16.10 14.41 -11.29
C THR A 456 -16.07 12.90 -11.08
N SER A 457 -16.03 12.11 -12.16
CA SER A 457 -16.00 10.64 -12.06
C SER A 457 -14.82 10.12 -11.24
N PHE A 458 -13.64 10.74 -11.41
CA PHE A 458 -12.43 10.39 -10.68
C PHE A 458 -12.53 10.71 -9.18
N ILE A 459 -13.06 11.88 -8.81
CA ILE A 459 -13.24 12.23 -7.39
C ILE A 459 -14.34 11.38 -6.75
N THR A 460 -15.49 11.23 -7.41
CA THR A 460 -16.61 10.42 -6.91
C THR A 460 -16.19 8.96 -6.64
N LEU A 461 -15.22 8.41 -7.39
CA LEU A 461 -14.66 7.08 -7.15
C LEU A 461 -14.15 6.90 -5.71
N TYR A 462 -13.57 7.95 -5.10
CA TYR A 462 -12.95 7.92 -3.77
C TYR A 462 -13.80 8.53 -2.65
N MET A 463 -14.94 9.16 -2.95
CA MET A 463 -15.78 9.83 -1.94
C MET A 463 -16.34 8.90 -0.85
N ARG A 464 -16.28 7.58 -1.01
CA ARG A 464 -16.73 6.59 -0.01
C ARG A 464 -15.62 6.12 0.94
N GLU A 465 -14.36 6.46 0.67
CA GLU A 465 -13.19 6.01 1.44
C GLU A 465 -12.34 7.24 1.82
N ASP A 466 -12.67 7.85 2.95
CA ASP A 466 -12.09 9.12 3.39
C ASP A 466 -10.57 9.05 3.61
N ASP A 467 -10.05 7.89 4.03
CA ASP A 467 -8.63 7.61 4.23
C ASP A 467 -7.83 7.66 2.92
N MET A 468 -8.44 7.20 1.82
CA MET A 468 -7.87 7.28 0.47
C MET A 468 -8.15 8.60 -0.23
N LEU A 469 -9.31 9.23 0.02
CA LEU A 469 -9.74 10.46 -0.65
C LEU A 469 -8.69 11.57 -0.53
N PHE A 470 -8.25 11.87 0.69
CA PHE A 470 -7.28 12.95 0.90
C PHE A 470 -5.89 12.63 0.36
N GLU A 471 -5.51 11.35 0.33
CA GLU A 471 -4.26 10.92 -0.31
C GLU A 471 -4.28 11.15 -1.83
N VAL A 472 -5.40 10.80 -2.47
CA VAL A 472 -5.59 11.07 -3.90
C VAL A 472 -5.57 12.57 -4.18
N LEU A 473 -6.27 13.37 -3.38
CA LEU A 473 -6.33 14.82 -3.54
C LEU A 473 -4.93 15.47 -3.40
N LEU A 474 -4.14 15.04 -2.42
CA LEU A 474 -2.75 15.48 -2.25
C LEU A 474 -1.86 15.04 -3.42
N GLN A 475 -2.05 13.82 -3.92
CA GLN A 475 -1.33 13.31 -5.08
C GLN A 475 -1.65 14.12 -6.34
N MET A 476 -2.92 14.48 -6.57
CA MET A 476 -3.33 15.29 -7.72
C MET A 476 -2.75 16.70 -7.64
N LEU A 477 -2.70 17.28 -6.44
CA LEU A 477 -2.07 18.59 -6.22
C LEU A 477 -0.55 18.55 -6.50
N SER A 478 0.11 17.41 -6.27
CA SER A 478 1.53 17.25 -6.62
C SER A 478 1.76 17.22 -8.14
N LEU A 479 0.87 16.59 -8.90
CA LEU A 479 0.93 16.54 -10.37
C LEU A 479 0.87 17.92 -11.02
N SER A 480 -0.03 18.78 -10.54
CA SER A 480 -0.19 20.12 -11.11
C SER A 480 1.06 20.98 -10.94
N SER A 481 1.66 20.95 -9.74
CA SER A 481 2.87 21.72 -9.44
C SER A 481 4.07 21.32 -10.31
N TRP A 482 4.15 20.03 -10.65
CA TRP A 482 5.17 19.52 -11.54
C TRP A 482 4.91 19.93 -13.00
N ALA A 483 3.68 19.80 -13.48
CA ALA A 483 3.35 20.13 -14.86
C ALA A 483 3.62 21.62 -15.17
N GLU A 484 3.30 22.52 -14.23
CA GLU A 484 3.67 23.94 -14.29
C GLU A 484 5.19 24.14 -14.34
N THR A 485 5.94 23.41 -13.51
CA THR A 485 7.41 23.49 -13.48
C THR A 485 8.02 23.05 -14.81
N MET A 486 7.50 22.01 -15.45
CA MET A 486 8.01 21.51 -16.74
C MET A 486 7.63 22.41 -17.91
N LEU A 487 6.42 22.97 -17.91
CA LEU A 487 5.98 23.97 -18.90
C LEU A 487 6.80 25.27 -18.82
N SER A 488 7.36 25.60 -17.65
CA SER A 488 8.18 26.80 -17.46
C SER A 488 9.67 26.66 -17.85
N LYS A 489 10.16 25.43 -18.07
CA LYS A 489 11.56 25.18 -18.46
C LYS A 489 11.70 25.25 -19.99
N ASP A 490 11.87 26.46 -20.49
CA ASP A 490 12.17 26.76 -21.89
C ASP A 490 13.37 25.96 -22.42
N GLY A 491 13.21 25.34 -23.59
CA GLY A 491 14.33 24.87 -24.43
C GLY A 491 14.36 23.40 -24.82
N ARG A 492 13.27 22.64 -24.66
CA ARG A 492 13.21 21.24 -25.10
C ARG A 492 12.14 21.07 -26.17
N SER A 493 12.55 20.77 -27.42
CA SER A 493 11.66 20.52 -28.54
C SER A 493 11.00 19.14 -28.39
N PHE A 494 9.77 19.07 -27.91
CA PHE A 494 8.99 17.83 -27.87
C PHE A 494 7.52 18.07 -28.22
N ASP A 495 7.20 18.04 -29.51
CA ASP A 495 5.83 18.24 -30.03
C ASP A 495 4.80 17.25 -29.43
N ASN A 496 5.21 16.06 -28.97
CA ASN A 496 4.30 15.06 -28.37
C ASN A 496 4.22 15.12 -26.83
N GLU A 497 5.27 15.52 -26.11
CA GLU A 497 5.27 15.57 -24.64
C GLU A 497 4.55 16.81 -24.11
N GLU A 498 4.65 17.94 -24.82
CA GLU A 498 3.95 19.18 -24.48
C GLU A 498 2.42 19.01 -24.51
N ASP A 499 1.89 18.27 -25.48
CA ASP A 499 0.45 17.96 -25.55
C ASP A 499 0.02 17.07 -24.36
N ILE A 500 0.81 16.07 -23.97
CA ILE A 500 0.54 15.21 -22.80
C ILE A 500 0.48 16.05 -21.52
N LEU A 501 1.49 16.90 -21.31
CA LEU A 501 1.58 17.81 -20.17
C LEU A 501 0.39 18.77 -20.10
N PHE A 502 -0.01 19.32 -21.26
CA PHE A 502 -1.16 20.20 -21.37
C PHE A 502 -2.46 19.48 -20.95
N HIS A 503 -2.66 18.24 -21.39
CA HIS A 503 -3.86 17.48 -21.02
C HIS A 503 -3.90 17.13 -19.53
N ILE A 504 -2.79 16.65 -18.97
CA ILE A 504 -2.67 16.35 -17.54
C ILE A 504 -2.94 17.58 -16.68
N SER A 505 -2.34 18.73 -17.05
CA SER A 505 -2.51 19.99 -16.31
C SER A 505 -3.96 20.48 -16.27
N ASN A 506 -4.71 20.23 -17.33
CA ASN A 506 -6.13 20.61 -17.40
C ASN A 506 -7.03 19.65 -16.63
N LEU A 507 -6.78 18.33 -16.74
CA LEU A 507 -7.56 17.31 -16.04
C LEU A 507 -7.38 17.38 -14.51
N PHE A 508 -6.17 17.71 -14.05
CA PHE A 508 -5.84 17.81 -12.62
C PHE A 508 -5.55 19.25 -12.20
N ASN A 509 -6.21 20.22 -12.85
CA ASN A 509 -6.13 21.62 -12.45
C ASN A 509 -6.59 21.76 -10.98
N PRO A 510 -5.78 22.31 -10.07
CA PRO A 510 -6.11 22.38 -8.64
C PRO A 510 -7.42 23.09 -8.34
N LEU A 511 -7.74 24.16 -9.08
CA LEU A 511 -9.01 24.87 -8.92
C LEU A 511 -10.18 23.99 -9.37
N LEU A 512 -10.07 23.29 -10.50
CA LEU A 512 -11.12 22.37 -10.97
C LEU A 512 -11.36 21.24 -9.97
N VAL A 513 -10.29 20.56 -9.54
CA VAL A 513 -10.35 19.46 -8.56
C VAL A 513 -10.97 19.93 -7.25
N PHE A 514 -10.57 21.12 -6.77
CA PHE A 514 -11.12 21.70 -5.55
C PHE A 514 -12.62 22.02 -5.65
N LEU A 515 -13.06 22.62 -6.76
CA LEU A 515 -14.46 22.93 -6.99
C LEU A 515 -15.32 21.67 -7.13
N VAL A 516 -14.82 20.64 -7.82
CA VAL A 516 -15.49 19.34 -7.93
C VAL A 516 -15.59 18.67 -6.57
N PHE A 517 -14.50 18.61 -5.80
CA PHE A 517 -14.50 18.05 -4.45
C PHE A 517 -15.56 18.72 -3.55
N LEU A 518 -15.63 20.05 -3.53
CA LEU A 518 -16.65 20.76 -2.76
C LEU A 518 -18.07 20.51 -3.27
N ALA A 519 -18.26 20.37 -4.59
CA ALA A 519 -19.55 20.05 -5.18
C ALA A 519 -20.02 18.63 -4.82
N GLU A 520 -19.12 17.65 -4.77
CA GLU A 520 -19.43 16.27 -4.36
C GLU A 520 -19.81 16.19 -2.87
N LEU A 521 -19.28 17.10 -2.05
CA LEU A 521 -19.73 17.31 -0.67
C LEU A 521 -21.04 18.13 -0.58
N GLN A 522 -21.66 18.45 -1.72
CA GLN A 522 -22.85 19.31 -1.82
C GLN A 522 -22.65 20.69 -1.17
N TYR A 523 -21.40 21.16 -1.12
CA TYR A 523 -20.99 22.38 -0.43
C TYR A 523 -21.34 22.38 1.07
N ASP A 524 -21.48 21.21 1.69
CA ASP A 524 -21.76 21.09 3.12
C ASP A 524 -20.47 21.31 3.94
N HIS A 525 -20.39 22.50 4.54
CA HIS A 525 -19.31 22.86 5.45
C HIS A 525 -19.27 22.03 6.75
N GLN A 526 -20.36 21.36 7.14
CA GLN A 526 -20.37 20.50 8.33
C GLN A 526 -19.58 19.22 8.07
N LEU A 527 -19.76 18.60 6.89
CA LEU A 527 -18.98 17.43 6.50
C LEU A 527 -17.47 17.74 6.40
N LEU A 528 -17.11 18.90 5.86
CA LEU A 528 -15.71 19.37 5.89
C LEU A 528 -15.18 19.56 7.31
N LEU A 529 -16.02 20.05 8.22
CA LEU A 529 -15.64 20.24 9.60
C LEU A 529 -15.44 18.90 10.32
N ASP A 530 -16.29 17.91 10.04
CA ASP A 530 -16.17 16.55 10.57
C ASP A 530 -14.86 15.91 10.10
N TYR A 531 -14.50 16.07 8.81
CA TYR A 531 -13.19 15.65 8.32
C TYR A 531 -12.04 16.33 9.06
N LEU A 532 -12.12 17.64 9.26
CA LEU A 532 -11.07 18.40 9.94
C LEU A 532 -10.91 18.00 11.42
N ILE A 533 -11.98 17.58 12.09
CA ILE A 533 -11.95 17.18 13.51
C ILE A 533 -11.61 15.69 13.68
N SER A 534 -11.77 14.88 12.63
CA SER A 534 -11.44 13.45 12.64
C SER A 534 -9.99 13.19 13.07
N LYS A 535 -9.81 12.16 13.92
CA LYS A 535 -8.50 11.70 14.38
C LYS A 535 -7.65 11.15 13.22
N ASP A 536 -8.27 10.42 12.30
CA ASP A 536 -7.56 9.66 11.27
C ASP A 536 -7.34 10.46 9.98
N THR A 537 -8.31 11.33 9.61
CA THR A 537 -8.29 12.08 8.35
C THR A 537 -8.04 13.58 8.53
N GLY A 538 -8.14 14.12 9.75
CA GLY A 538 -8.05 15.56 10.00
C GLY A 538 -6.73 16.20 9.62
N SER A 539 -5.61 15.50 9.85
CA SER A 539 -4.28 15.98 9.46
C SER A 539 -4.14 16.12 7.94
N LYS A 540 -4.52 15.08 7.18
CA LYS A 540 -4.48 15.06 5.70
C LYS A 540 -5.48 16.03 5.09
N CYS A 541 -6.67 16.14 5.66
CA CYS A 541 -7.69 17.11 5.25
C CYS A 541 -7.17 18.55 5.40
N ALA A 542 -6.61 18.88 6.57
CA ALA A 542 -6.03 20.19 6.83
C ALA A 542 -4.85 20.47 5.89
N GLU A 543 -3.97 19.48 5.67
CA GLU A 543 -2.86 19.59 4.73
C GLU A 543 -3.36 19.90 3.31
N TYR A 544 -4.32 19.13 2.81
CA TYR A 544 -4.90 19.32 1.49
C TYR A 544 -5.50 20.72 1.34
N LEU A 545 -6.40 21.12 2.26
CA LEU A 545 -7.03 22.44 2.19
C LEU A 545 -5.99 23.56 2.21
N LEU A 546 -4.99 23.47 3.08
CA LEU A 546 -3.93 24.47 3.18
C LEU A 546 -3.09 24.56 1.91
N ARG A 547 -2.59 23.43 1.41
CA ARG A 547 -1.76 23.39 0.20
C ARG A 547 -2.56 23.81 -1.03
N CYS A 548 -3.78 23.29 -1.18
CA CYS A 548 -4.65 23.59 -2.31
C CYS A 548 -5.03 25.08 -2.36
N LEU A 549 -5.51 25.65 -1.24
CA LEU A 549 -5.84 27.07 -1.19
C LEU A 549 -4.63 27.97 -1.44
N ARG A 550 -3.44 27.61 -0.94
CA ARG A 550 -2.20 28.35 -1.23
C ARG A 550 -1.86 28.32 -2.72
N THR A 551 -1.89 27.14 -3.34
CA THR A 551 -1.62 26.96 -4.77
C THR A 551 -2.62 27.76 -5.61
N ILE A 552 -3.92 27.59 -5.35
CA ILE A 552 -5.00 28.32 -6.04
C ILE A 552 -4.82 29.83 -5.90
N CYS A 553 -4.53 30.32 -4.69
CA CYS A 553 -4.38 31.76 -4.45
C CYS A 553 -3.07 32.34 -4.99
N ALA A 554 -2.05 31.52 -5.25
CA ALA A 554 -0.78 31.95 -5.84
C ALA A 554 -0.88 32.06 -7.36
N SER A 555 -1.59 31.14 -8.01
CA SER A 555 -1.73 31.05 -9.47
C SER A 555 -3.17 31.32 -9.94
N TRP A 556 -3.91 32.16 -9.22
CA TRP A 556 -5.34 32.42 -9.43
C TRP A 556 -5.70 32.78 -10.88
N ASP A 557 -5.01 33.78 -11.43
CA ASP A 557 -5.29 34.28 -12.78
C ASP A 557 -5.00 33.22 -13.85
N GLN A 558 -3.97 32.40 -13.65
CA GLN A 558 -3.58 31.33 -14.57
C GLN A 558 -4.64 30.24 -14.61
N PHE A 559 -5.11 29.78 -13.44
CA PHE A 559 -6.16 28.77 -13.36
C PHE A 559 -7.50 29.26 -13.90
N LEU A 560 -7.86 30.52 -13.64
CA LEU A 560 -9.04 31.12 -14.25
C LEU A 560 -8.90 31.20 -15.77
N GLN A 561 -7.76 31.65 -16.31
CA GLN A 561 -7.58 31.73 -17.77
C GLN A 561 -7.72 30.37 -18.46
N LEU A 562 -7.22 29.30 -17.84
CA LEU A 562 -7.37 27.93 -18.33
C LEU A 562 -8.84 27.46 -18.33
N LEU A 563 -9.59 27.74 -17.24
CA LEU A 563 -11.01 27.39 -17.13
C LEU A 563 -11.93 28.24 -18.03
N VAL A 564 -11.50 29.45 -18.37
CA VAL A 564 -12.26 30.38 -19.23
C VAL A 564 -11.96 30.14 -20.71
N GLY A 565 -10.96 29.31 -21.04
CA GLY A 565 -10.64 28.95 -22.42
C GLY A 565 -10.13 30.12 -23.26
N LYS A 566 -9.43 31.10 -22.66
CA LYS A 566 -8.69 32.10 -23.43
C LYS A 566 -7.42 31.44 -23.99
N THR A 567 -7.55 30.66 -25.06
CA THR A 567 -6.41 30.11 -25.79
C THR A 567 -5.65 31.27 -26.45
N ARG A 568 -4.64 31.81 -25.76
CA ARG A 568 -3.65 32.75 -26.32
C ARG A 568 -2.30 32.12 -26.61
N LEU A 569 -2.19 30.80 -26.61
CA LEU A 569 -0.94 30.10 -26.85
C LEU A 569 -1.04 29.26 -28.13
N CYS A 570 -0.07 29.50 -29.02
CA CYS A 570 0.20 28.79 -30.28
C CYS A 570 -0.52 29.24 -31.57
N GLN A 571 -0.58 30.54 -31.86
CA GLN A 571 -0.80 31.01 -33.25
C GLN A 571 0.36 31.82 -33.86
N ASN A 572 1.32 32.29 -33.04
CA ASN A 572 2.32 33.25 -33.52
C ASN A 572 3.68 32.66 -33.89
N ASP A 573 3.98 31.39 -33.53
CA ASP A 573 5.31 30.81 -33.78
C ASP A 573 5.37 29.79 -34.94
N CYS A 574 4.23 29.23 -35.38
CA CYS A 574 4.22 28.28 -36.51
C CYS A 574 4.22 28.91 -37.92
N GLN A 575 4.17 30.24 -38.04
CA GLN A 575 4.18 30.91 -39.36
C GLN A 575 5.59 31.28 -39.88
N LYS A 576 6.65 31.12 -39.08
CA LYS A 576 8.00 31.55 -39.48
C LYS A 576 8.92 30.43 -40.02
N SER A 577 8.54 29.15 -39.91
CA SER A 577 9.39 28.03 -40.37
C SER A 577 9.07 27.47 -41.76
N CYS A 578 8.02 27.91 -42.46
CA CYS A 578 7.65 27.40 -43.79
C CYS A 578 7.87 28.43 -44.91
N LYS A 579 9.06 29.05 -44.98
CA LYS A 579 9.53 29.80 -46.16
C LYS A 579 11.05 29.71 -46.34
N ARG A 580 11.51 28.60 -46.93
CA ARG A 580 12.78 28.35 -47.66
C ARG A 580 12.86 26.81 -47.76
N THR A 581 12.79 26.17 -48.92
CA THR A 581 13.56 26.40 -50.14
C THR A 581 12.84 25.73 -51.32
N ARG A 582 12.73 26.46 -52.44
CA ARG A 582 12.36 25.96 -53.77
C ARG A 582 13.64 25.93 -54.60
N THR A 583 14.07 24.76 -55.07
CA THR A 583 14.98 24.52 -56.23
C THR A 583 14.98 23.00 -56.48
N PHE A 584 14.24 22.45 -57.46
CA PHE A 584 14.64 22.17 -58.87
C PHE A 584 15.97 21.38 -58.95
N LEU A 585 16.12 20.20 -59.59
CA LEU A 585 15.57 19.64 -60.84
C LEU A 585 15.72 18.09 -60.89
N GLU A 586 14.79 17.47 -61.63
CA GLU A 586 14.92 16.33 -62.60
C GLU A 586 15.60 15.01 -62.15
N ASP A 587 15.09 13.82 -62.47
CA ASP A 587 14.39 13.43 -63.70
C ASP A 587 13.71 12.04 -63.58
N SER A 588 12.63 11.86 -64.37
CA SER A 588 12.26 10.65 -65.17
C SER A 588 12.08 9.27 -64.46
N CYS A 589 11.04 8.44 -64.61
CA CYS A 589 10.00 8.14 -65.61
C CYS A 589 9.03 7.12 -64.90
N ALA A 590 7.78 6.80 -65.27
CA ALA A 590 6.87 7.13 -66.36
C ALA A 590 5.46 6.58 -65.98
N GLU A 591 4.42 7.20 -66.55
CA GLU A 591 3.16 6.59 -67.07
C GLU A 591 2.20 5.82 -66.11
N GLN A 592 0.86 6.00 -66.05
CA GLN A 592 -0.16 6.62 -66.93
C GLN A 592 -1.41 7.05 -66.10
N ILE A 593 -2.03 8.14 -66.58
CA ILE A 593 -3.29 8.87 -66.27
C ILE A 593 -4.52 8.10 -66.91
N PRO A 594 -5.85 8.34 -66.67
CA PRO A 594 -6.55 9.59 -66.26
C PRO A 594 -7.75 9.57 -65.27
N VAL A 595 -7.96 10.77 -64.69
CA VAL A 595 -9.19 11.36 -64.09
C VAL A 595 -10.32 11.55 -65.16
N PRO A 596 -11.61 11.83 -64.84
CA PRO A 596 -12.09 13.18 -64.43
C PRO A 596 -13.30 13.14 -63.44
N LEU A 597 -13.66 14.15 -62.63
CA LEU A 597 -14.09 15.49 -63.02
C LEU A 597 -14.10 16.47 -61.82
N HIS A 598 -13.74 17.70 -62.15
CA HIS A 598 -13.95 18.95 -61.41
C HIS A 598 -15.42 19.34 -61.18
N CYS A 599 -15.66 20.04 -60.07
CA CYS A 599 -16.20 21.43 -60.06
C CYS A 599 -15.91 21.96 -58.63
N GLY A 600 -15.06 22.97 -58.39
CA GLY A 600 -15.16 24.33 -58.89
C GLY A 600 -16.08 25.13 -57.98
N HIS A 601 -15.52 25.88 -57.02
CA HIS A 601 -15.90 27.26 -56.65
C HIS A 601 -15.07 27.72 -55.44
N ALA A 602 -14.30 28.79 -55.67
CA ALA A 602 -13.66 29.55 -54.62
C ALA A 602 -14.72 30.19 -53.71
N VAL A 603 -14.58 30.01 -52.39
CA VAL A 603 -15.22 30.91 -51.42
C VAL A 603 -14.14 31.34 -50.45
N SER A 604 -13.91 32.65 -50.46
CA SER A 604 -13.22 33.44 -49.45
C SER A 604 -13.46 32.92 -48.04
N PHE A 605 -12.38 32.52 -47.36
CA PHE A 605 -12.41 32.43 -45.90
C PHE A 605 -12.48 33.85 -45.34
N GLU A 606 -13.70 34.29 -45.04
CA GLU A 606 -13.93 35.43 -44.17
C GLU A 606 -13.23 35.16 -42.83
N GLN A 607 -12.36 36.09 -42.45
CA GLN A 607 -11.87 36.24 -41.09
C GLN A 607 -13.06 36.50 -40.17
N ASN A 608 -13.61 35.44 -39.58
CA ASN A 608 -14.48 35.57 -38.43
C ASN A 608 -13.60 35.69 -37.18
N GLU A 609 -13.09 36.89 -36.93
CA GLU A 609 -12.79 37.34 -35.57
C GLU A 609 -14.12 37.43 -34.80
N LYS A 610 -14.63 36.28 -34.33
CA LYS A 610 -15.64 36.28 -33.28
C LYS A 610 -14.91 36.42 -31.95
N GLU A 611 -14.89 37.64 -31.44
CA GLU A 611 -14.69 37.90 -30.01
C GLU A 611 -15.51 36.89 -29.20
N PHE A 612 -14.85 36.12 -28.34
CA PHE A 612 -15.52 35.25 -27.38
C PHE A 612 -16.40 36.12 -26.49
N GLN A 613 -17.72 36.06 -26.69
CA GLN A 613 -18.66 36.71 -25.80
C GLN A 613 -18.56 36.10 -24.39
N PRO A 614 -18.55 36.92 -23.32
CA PRO A 614 -18.51 36.49 -21.92
C PRO A 614 -19.84 35.85 -21.44
N GLY A 615 -20.36 34.90 -22.21
CA GLY A 615 -21.68 34.29 -22.02
C GLY A 615 -21.77 32.79 -22.31
N SER A 616 -20.64 32.08 -22.44
CA SER A 616 -20.68 30.63 -22.62
C SER A 616 -21.27 29.94 -21.37
N LYS A 617 -22.09 28.89 -21.57
CA LYS A 617 -22.72 28.12 -20.49
C LYS A 617 -21.68 27.58 -19.48
N VAL A 618 -20.49 27.22 -19.98
CA VAL A 618 -19.34 26.76 -19.18
C VAL A 618 -18.84 27.83 -18.23
N PHE A 619 -18.66 29.06 -18.71
CA PHE A 619 -18.22 30.19 -17.87
C PHE A 619 -19.22 30.48 -16.75
N ARG A 620 -20.52 30.50 -17.08
CA ARG A 620 -21.58 30.71 -16.08
C ARG A 620 -21.57 29.61 -15.01
N ASN A 621 -21.44 28.34 -15.42
CA ASN A 621 -21.39 27.22 -14.49
C ASN A 621 -20.14 27.28 -13.58
N CYS A 622 -18.98 27.64 -14.12
CA CYS A 622 -17.74 27.78 -13.34
C CYS A 622 -17.85 28.93 -12.33
N SER A 623 -18.38 30.09 -12.75
CA SER A 623 -18.64 31.24 -11.86
C SER A 623 -19.58 30.87 -10.70
N ILE A 624 -20.67 30.14 -10.97
CA ILE A 624 -21.59 29.64 -9.94
C ILE A 624 -20.85 28.75 -8.93
N ARG A 625 -20.09 27.76 -9.40
CA ARG A 625 -19.32 26.86 -8.51
C ARG A 625 -18.31 27.61 -7.64
N ILE A 626 -17.65 28.64 -8.18
CA ILE A 626 -16.72 29.48 -7.40
C ILE A 626 -17.48 30.24 -6.29
N GLN A 627 -18.67 30.77 -6.57
CA GLN A 627 -19.48 31.43 -5.55
C GLN A 627 -20.01 30.47 -4.49
N ASP A 628 -20.45 29.27 -4.89
CA ASP A 628 -20.88 28.22 -3.95
C ASP A 628 -19.73 27.76 -3.05
N ALA A 629 -18.55 27.52 -3.63
CA ALA A 629 -17.33 27.21 -2.89
C ALA A 629 -16.96 28.31 -1.89
N LYS A 630 -17.02 29.58 -2.30
CA LYS A 630 -16.80 30.73 -1.43
C LYS A 630 -17.80 30.80 -0.28
N ALA A 631 -19.09 30.54 -0.54
CA ALA A 631 -20.13 30.53 0.49
C ALA A 631 -19.91 29.39 1.50
N CYS A 632 -19.57 28.20 1.01
CA CYS A 632 -19.20 27.03 1.82
C CYS A 632 -18.00 27.34 2.74
N LEU A 633 -16.89 27.82 2.16
CA LEU A 633 -15.67 28.13 2.92
C LEU A 633 -15.89 29.27 3.92
N ARG A 634 -16.74 30.25 3.60
CA ARG A 634 -17.11 31.31 4.56
C ARG A 634 -17.86 30.74 5.76
N SER A 635 -18.76 29.78 5.55
CA SER A 635 -19.46 29.07 6.62
C SER A 635 -18.48 28.23 7.46
N LEU A 636 -17.57 27.50 6.81
CA LEU A 636 -16.49 26.76 7.47
C LEU A 636 -15.60 27.68 8.32
N LYS A 637 -15.15 28.81 7.78
CA LYS A 637 -14.35 29.82 8.49
C LYS A 637 -15.05 30.30 9.76
N ASN A 638 -16.36 30.53 9.70
CA ASN A 638 -17.13 30.96 10.87
C ASN A 638 -17.23 29.84 11.92
N ALA A 639 -17.39 28.58 11.50
CA ALA A 639 -17.39 27.43 12.40
C ALA A 639 -16.02 27.25 13.08
N LEU A 640 -14.92 27.30 12.32
CA LEU A 640 -13.56 27.23 12.82
C LEU A 640 -13.27 28.32 13.85
N LYS A 641 -13.65 29.58 13.58
CA LYS A 641 -13.50 30.68 14.55
C LYS A 641 -14.24 30.43 15.85
N LYS A 642 -15.50 29.95 15.77
CA LYS A 642 -16.31 29.63 16.96
C LYS A 642 -15.70 28.49 17.79
N LEU A 643 -15.23 27.42 17.13
CA LEU A 643 -14.59 26.30 17.83
C LEU A 643 -13.24 26.68 18.41
N HIS A 644 -12.44 27.47 17.70
CA HIS A 644 -11.15 27.96 18.19
C HIS A 644 -11.32 28.85 19.43
N GLN A 645 -12.27 29.80 19.39
CA GLN A 645 -12.60 30.65 20.56
C GLN A 645 -13.01 29.81 21.78
N LYS A 646 -13.69 28.68 21.55
CA LYS A 646 -14.11 27.75 22.60
C LYS A 646 -13.04 26.71 22.98
N LYS A 647 -11.86 26.72 22.34
CA LYS A 647 -10.80 25.70 22.50
C LYS A 647 -11.27 24.26 22.23
N LEU A 648 -12.19 24.08 21.29
CA LEU A 648 -12.77 22.77 20.92
C LEU A 648 -12.21 22.21 19.62
N PHE A 649 -11.30 22.92 18.95
CA PHE A 649 -10.72 22.49 17.68
C PHE A 649 -9.34 21.84 17.93
N PRO A 650 -9.03 20.68 17.30
CA PRO A 650 -7.88 19.85 17.68
C PRO A 650 -6.51 20.47 17.37
N TYR A 651 -6.42 21.44 16.46
CA TYR A 651 -5.17 22.12 16.10
C TYR A 651 -5.38 23.64 15.94
N ASN A 652 -4.34 24.39 15.58
CA ASN A 652 -4.44 25.83 15.35
C ASN A 652 -5.02 26.14 13.95
N PRO A 653 -6.26 26.68 13.82
CA PRO A 653 -6.88 26.92 12.53
C PRO A 653 -6.50 28.27 11.89
N GLU A 654 -5.71 29.12 12.56
CA GLU A 654 -5.46 30.50 12.11
C GLU A 654 -4.86 30.58 10.69
N VAL A 655 -3.96 29.66 10.36
CA VAL A 655 -3.35 29.59 9.04
C VAL A 655 -4.40 29.24 7.98
N LEU A 656 -5.29 28.28 8.28
CA LEU A 656 -6.36 27.87 7.38
C LEU A 656 -7.39 29.00 7.20
N ILE A 657 -7.78 29.66 8.29
CA ILE A 657 -8.66 30.83 8.27
C ILE A 657 -8.09 31.95 7.39
N ARG A 658 -6.78 32.22 7.48
CA ARG A 658 -6.10 33.20 6.63
C ARG A 658 -6.13 32.80 5.15
N CYS A 659 -5.89 31.52 4.85
CA CYS A 659 -5.95 31.02 3.47
C CYS A 659 -7.37 31.13 2.89
N ILE A 660 -8.40 30.76 3.65
CA ILE A 660 -9.80 30.93 3.25
C ILE A 660 -10.14 32.40 3.02
N THR A 661 -9.67 33.30 3.89
CA THR A 661 -9.90 34.74 3.74
C THR A 661 -9.28 35.29 2.46
N ARG A 662 -8.08 34.83 2.11
CA ARG A 662 -7.43 35.22 0.84
C ARG A 662 -8.23 34.73 -0.38
N PHE A 663 -8.73 33.49 -0.34
CA PHE A 663 -9.59 32.97 -1.40
C PHE A 663 -10.87 33.79 -1.57
N GLU A 664 -11.55 34.14 -0.47
CA GLU A 664 -12.76 34.99 -0.52
C GLU A 664 -12.50 36.34 -1.20
N VAL A 665 -11.39 37.00 -0.88
CA VAL A 665 -11.00 38.28 -1.48
C VAL A 665 -10.76 38.15 -2.98
N LEU A 666 -10.10 37.08 -3.43
CA LEU A 666 -9.87 36.84 -4.85
C LEU A 666 -11.17 36.58 -5.63
N CYS A 667 -12.13 35.88 -5.01
CA CYS A 667 -13.45 35.69 -5.59
C CYS A 667 -14.25 37.01 -5.70
N ASP A 668 -14.04 37.97 -4.79
CA ASP A 668 -14.69 39.29 -4.85
C ASP A 668 -14.07 40.21 -5.93
N GLN A 669 -12.80 39.99 -6.30
CA GLN A 669 -12.08 40.82 -7.27
C GLN A 669 -12.28 40.41 -8.73
N ASN A 670 -12.60 39.14 -9.00
CA ASN A 670 -12.47 38.53 -10.33
C ASN A 670 -13.71 37.76 -10.84
N VAL A 671 -14.82 37.73 -10.07
CA VAL A 671 -16.06 37.04 -10.45
C VAL A 671 -17.22 38.01 -10.56
#